data_AF-A0A286A921-F1
#
_entry.id   AF-A0A286A921-F1
#
_cell.length_a   1.000
_cell.length_b   1.000
_cell.length_c   1.000
_cell.angle_alpha   90.00
_cell.angle_beta   90.00
_cell.angle_gamma   90.00
#
_symmetry.space_group_name_H-M   'P 1'
#
loop_
_entity.id
_entity.type
_entity.pdbx_description
1 polymer ?
#
loop_
_entity_poly.entity_id
_entity_poly.type
_entity_poly.pdbx_seq_one_letter_code
_entity_poly.pdbx_strand_id
1 'polypeptide(L)'
;MRKLYFLILIALSSHSLFAQTTRYVTPTGSGTGTGGWANASSNLQGMIDASASGDEIRVAAGTYYPSSFIASSADNRDKAFILRTGVKVLGGYSTIDGSRDFVNNVTVLSGDLGTLGDKSDNAYHVVTARVDDVGPQKAILDGFSVTAGNANGTGSLTAGSALNRNQGGAINLRGLGSSKRIEFRNLIISNNASANFGGAVYAHISINAGDTESILFDNVSFQDNTAGADGGAIYILRGTSTPRAIISNSSFIRNKATGNEGGAIFSNSASTTLTISGSTFNANEATSGGAINAAGVTNITTSTFKENKSTGSGSAIYLLHAALTSSITNTSFQDNVASGNYGAIYFSSGTTTYTGKLEVLNSIFKGNIATVGSGGALYAATGELNVVNSAFAQNQSGGSGGGAIYAGSINTSTILKLMSNTFYGNLANAGGVGGAVAYYNSGSFVTLEFYNNIFNSNSAEGNGDDTRSPLLAAGTYKNNLFQLTRTNNGTNLIGNISNASPTELFASTTSTDPNFLQLIEGAATQKGDNALIPSGITTDLAGNARITHGTVDLGAYEFQGTLPVTLKSYDVVKKGPTSVLKWTTESEQNNQKFVVERASSAKDFTFFKEVVGAGDSSSPLTYSVTDYTPLAGVNYYRLTQFDKDGTSKILGVDAVSFDLNVEKTAVYPNPARSYVKVKSNSQESIVSLNLISLTGKNILTNNYAQSAAYEGVKLELADIPTGTYILWINKGKPNAEKQTLLVVK
;
A
#
# COMPACT_ATOMS: atom_id res chain seq x y z
N MET A 1 -85.50 8.10 -8.54
CA MET A 1 -84.75 8.99 -9.47
C MET A 1 -84.55 10.36 -8.83
N ARG A 2 -83.32 10.70 -8.43
CA ARG A 2 -82.79 12.08 -8.34
C ARG A 2 -81.27 11.96 -8.19
N LYS A 3 -80.54 12.38 -9.22
CA LYS A 3 -79.07 12.38 -9.28
C LYS A 3 -78.54 13.60 -8.55
N LEU A 4 -77.57 13.39 -7.66
CA LEU A 4 -76.78 14.43 -6.98
C LEU A 4 -75.51 14.64 -7.81
N TYR A 5 -75.27 15.86 -8.32
CA TYR A 5 -74.03 16.24 -8.97
C TYR A 5 -73.05 16.80 -7.94
N PHE A 6 -71.89 16.17 -7.81
CA PHE A 6 -70.74 16.67 -7.05
C PHE A 6 -69.91 17.58 -7.97
N LEU A 7 -69.67 18.83 -7.55
CA LEU A 7 -68.76 19.76 -8.21
C LEU A 7 -67.37 19.60 -7.57
N ILE A 8 -66.38 19.13 -8.34
CA ILE A 8 -64.97 19.11 -7.92
C ILE A 8 -64.33 20.42 -8.38
N LEU A 9 -63.88 21.24 -7.42
CA LEU A 9 -63.06 22.42 -7.69
C LEU A 9 -61.59 21.97 -7.80
N ILE A 10 -61.03 21.98 -9.01
CA ILE A 10 -59.59 21.80 -9.21
C ILE A 10 -58.93 23.17 -9.05
N ALA A 11 -58.22 23.39 -7.94
CA ALA A 11 -57.30 24.50 -7.81
C ALA A 11 -56.03 24.20 -8.61
N LEU A 12 -55.91 24.75 -9.83
CA LEU A 12 -54.63 24.83 -10.53
C LEU A 12 -53.74 25.84 -9.78
N SER A 13 -52.77 25.35 -9.02
CA SER A 13 -51.64 26.16 -8.57
C SER A 13 -50.71 26.39 -9.76
N SER A 14 -50.83 27.56 -10.38
CA SER A 14 -49.87 28.06 -11.37
C SER A 14 -48.51 28.25 -10.68
N HIS A 15 -47.63 27.27 -10.78
CA HIS A 15 -46.22 27.46 -10.50
C HIS A 15 -45.64 28.19 -11.71
N SER A 16 -45.44 29.50 -11.58
CA SER A 16 -44.69 30.28 -12.55
C SER A 16 -43.25 29.76 -12.58
N LEU A 17 -42.91 28.99 -13.61
CA LEU A 17 -41.52 28.67 -13.94
C LEU A 17 -40.86 29.95 -14.43
N PHE A 18 -40.17 30.67 -13.53
CA PHE A 18 -39.28 31.75 -13.95
C PHE A 18 -38.12 31.15 -14.75
N ALA A 19 -37.84 31.72 -15.93
CA ALA A 19 -36.67 31.32 -16.72
C ALA A 19 -35.39 31.63 -15.94
N GLN A 20 -34.50 30.65 -15.87
CA GLN A 20 -33.19 30.80 -15.24
C GLN A 20 -32.39 31.92 -15.93
N THR A 21 -31.95 32.92 -15.17
CA THR A 21 -31.20 34.05 -15.71
C THR A 21 -29.70 33.78 -15.61
N THR A 22 -28.97 34.04 -16.70
CA THR A 22 -27.51 34.11 -16.70
C THR A 22 -27.06 35.56 -16.68
N ARG A 23 -26.26 35.92 -15.67
CA ARG A 23 -25.65 37.24 -15.54
C ARG A 23 -24.16 37.21 -15.87
N TYR A 24 -23.63 38.31 -16.39
CA TYR A 24 -22.26 38.43 -16.88
C TYR A 24 -21.52 39.56 -16.18
N VAL A 25 -20.33 39.27 -15.68
CA VAL A 25 -19.51 40.21 -14.89
C VAL A 25 -18.08 40.27 -15.42
N THR A 26 -17.56 41.47 -15.60
CA THR A 26 -16.16 41.75 -16.00
C THR A 26 -15.57 42.84 -15.11
N PRO A 27 -14.25 42.98 -14.94
CA PRO A 27 -13.70 44.00 -14.02
C PRO A 27 -14.04 45.44 -14.42
N THR A 28 -14.30 45.69 -15.71
CA THR A 28 -14.50 47.02 -16.30
C THR A 28 -15.88 47.21 -16.94
N GLY A 29 -16.79 46.26 -16.78
CA GLY A 29 -18.12 46.30 -17.39
C GLY A 29 -18.98 47.49 -16.92
N SER A 30 -19.82 48.01 -17.79
CA SER A 30 -20.72 49.14 -17.48
C SER A 30 -22.19 48.85 -17.80
N GLY A 31 -22.50 47.63 -18.25
CA GLY A 31 -23.84 47.20 -18.64
C GLY A 31 -24.69 46.68 -17.49
N THR A 32 -25.90 46.20 -17.82
CA THR A 32 -26.89 45.68 -16.86
C THR A 32 -26.56 44.27 -16.32
N GLY A 33 -25.51 43.64 -16.86
CA GLY A 33 -25.11 42.27 -16.57
C GLY A 33 -26.01 41.20 -17.19
N THR A 34 -26.90 41.54 -18.13
CA THR A 34 -27.79 40.58 -18.80
C THR A 34 -27.67 40.68 -20.32
N GLY A 35 -27.99 39.60 -21.05
CA GLY A 35 -27.90 39.61 -22.52
C GLY A 35 -26.49 39.43 -23.09
N GLY A 36 -25.58 38.81 -22.33
CA GLY A 36 -24.22 38.43 -22.80
C GLY A 36 -23.10 39.38 -22.37
N TRP A 37 -21.87 39.04 -22.76
CA TRP A 37 -20.64 39.74 -22.34
C TRP A 37 -20.59 41.22 -22.73
N ALA A 38 -21.19 41.61 -23.86
CA ALA A 38 -21.24 43.01 -24.30
C ALA A 38 -21.97 43.93 -23.31
N ASN A 39 -22.88 43.36 -22.51
CA ASN A 39 -23.65 44.07 -21.49
C ASN A 39 -23.20 43.70 -20.08
N ALA A 40 -21.99 43.15 -19.91
CA ALA A 40 -21.49 42.74 -18.61
C ALA A 40 -21.41 43.93 -17.62
N SER A 41 -21.70 43.64 -16.35
CA SER A 41 -21.58 44.60 -15.25
C SER A 41 -20.17 44.51 -14.63
N SER A 42 -19.69 45.60 -14.02
CA SER A 42 -18.52 45.58 -13.11
C SER A 42 -18.88 45.29 -11.66
N ASN A 43 -20.18 45.38 -11.34
CA ASN A 43 -20.67 45.20 -9.98
C ASN A 43 -21.05 43.74 -9.73
N LEU A 44 -20.07 42.91 -9.35
CA LEU A 44 -20.29 41.51 -9.02
C LEU A 44 -21.34 41.35 -7.91
N GLN A 45 -21.23 42.12 -6.83
CA GLN A 45 -22.18 42.00 -5.72
C GLN A 45 -23.60 42.39 -6.14
N GLY A 46 -23.75 43.45 -6.94
CA GLY A 46 -25.04 43.83 -7.49
C GLY A 46 -25.67 42.74 -8.37
N MET A 47 -24.86 41.94 -9.08
CA MET A 47 -25.37 40.78 -9.83
C MET A 47 -25.77 39.63 -8.91
N ILE A 48 -25.08 39.42 -7.79
CA ILE A 48 -25.50 38.46 -6.76
C ILE A 48 -26.84 38.89 -6.15
N ASP A 49 -26.97 40.16 -5.76
CA ASP A 49 -28.18 40.69 -5.13
C ASP A 49 -29.39 40.65 -6.08
N ALA A 50 -29.17 40.86 -7.39
CA ALA A 50 -30.22 40.83 -8.41
C ALA A 50 -30.63 39.40 -8.86
N SER A 51 -29.90 38.36 -8.43
CA SER A 51 -30.15 36.98 -8.85
C SER A 51 -31.19 36.28 -7.97
N ALA A 52 -32.02 35.45 -8.60
CA ALA A 52 -32.99 34.58 -7.94
C ALA A 52 -32.46 33.14 -7.83
N SER A 53 -33.14 32.32 -7.03
CA SER A 53 -32.80 30.89 -6.92
C SER A 53 -32.83 30.21 -8.29
N GLY A 54 -31.76 29.47 -8.61
CA GLY A 54 -31.52 28.86 -9.91
C GLY A 54 -30.57 29.65 -10.80
N ASP A 55 -30.45 30.96 -10.63
CA ASP A 55 -29.64 31.82 -11.50
C ASP A 55 -28.14 31.50 -11.44
N GLU A 56 -27.46 31.86 -12.52
CA GLU A 56 -26.01 31.72 -12.67
C GLU A 56 -25.36 33.07 -12.99
N ILE A 57 -24.22 33.34 -12.36
CA ILE A 57 -23.39 34.50 -12.61
C ILE A 57 -22.05 34.00 -13.16
N ARG A 58 -21.74 34.41 -14.38
CA ARG A 58 -20.48 34.13 -15.08
C ARG A 58 -19.54 35.31 -14.92
N VAL A 59 -18.37 35.04 -14.36
CA VAL A 59 -17.38 36.06 -14.03
C VAL A 59 -16.14 35.84 -14.90
N ALA A 60 -15.79 36.88 -15.66
CA ALA A 60 -14.61 36.87 -16.50
C ALA A 60 -13.33 36.98 -15.67
N ALA A 61 -12.22 36.52 -16.26
CA ALA A 61 -10.88 36.69 -15.71
C ALA A 61 -10.61 38.13 -15.24
N GLY A 62 -9.89 38.25 -14.13
CA GLY A 62 -9.55 39.53 -13.51
C GLY A 62 -9.76 39.55 -12.00
N THR A 63 -9.45 40.69 -11.39
CA THR A 63 -9.52 40.89 -9.95
C THR A 63 -10.74 41.72 -9.58
N TYR A 64 -11.46 41.26 -8.56
CA TYR A 64 -12.66 41.88 -8.03
C TYR A 64 -12.49 42.13 -6.54
N TYR A 65 -12.98 43.29 -6.08
CA TYR A 65 -12.88 43.74 -4.70
C TYR A 65 -14.28 43.80 -4.06
N PRO A 66 -14.41 43.41 -2.78
CA PRO A 66 -15.65 43.56 -2.05
C PRO A 66 -16.18 44.99 -2.04
N SER A 67 -17.48 45.15 -2.32
CA SER A 67 -18.10 46.48 -2.43
C SER A 67 -19.26 46.73 -1.45
N SER A 68 -19.78 45.68 -0.79
CA SER A 68 -21.01 45.78 0.00
C SER A 68 -20.82 45.27 1.42
N PHE A 69 -21.66 45.80 2.32
CA PHE A 69 -21.70 45.37 3.72
C PHE A 69 -22.85 44.38 3.96
N ILE A 70 -22.59 43.37 4.78
CA ILE A 70 -23.65 42.43 5.20
C ILE A 70 -24.63 43.09 6.20
N ALA A 71 -24.13 44.02 7.02
CA ALA A 71 -24.86 44.88 7.95
C ALA A 71 -24.32 46.30 7.88
N SER A 72 -25.04 47.28 8.45
CA SER A 72 -24.55 48.67 8.52
C SER A 72 -23.17 48.75 9.18
N SER A 73 -22.20 49.34 8.48
CA SER A 73 -20.86 49.62 9.01
C SER A 73 -20.28 50.89 8.40
N ALA A 74 -19.42 51.56 9.16
CA ALA A 74 -18.59 52.67 8.70
C ALA A 74 -17.15 52.24 8.37
N ASP A 75 -16.76 51.02 8.72
CA ASP A 75 -15.41 50.50 8.47
C ASP A 75 -15.36 49.83 7.10
N ASN A 76 -14.56 50.38 6.19
CA ASN A 76 -14.42 49.85 4.82
C ASN A 76 -13.96 48.38 4.78
N ARG A 77 -13.28 47.90 5.83
CA ARG A 77 -12.79 46.52 5.93
C ARG A 77 -13.91 45.50 6.16
N ASP A 78 -15.12 45.96 6.49
CA ASP A 78 -16.30 45.12 6.63
C ASP A 78 -16.99 44.79 5.29
N LYS A 79 -16.48 45.30 4.17
CA LYS A 79 -17.00 44.94 2.85
C LYS A 79 -16.64 43.49 2.52
N ALA A 80 -17.63 42.75 2.01
CA ALA A 80 -17.48 41.35 1.59
C ALA A 80 -18.24 41.09 0.27
N PHE A 81 -17.88 40.01 -0.43
CA PHE A 81 -18.78 39.35 -1.36
C PHE A 81 -19.75 38.48 -0.58
N ILE A 82 -21.05 38.72 -0.75
CA ILE A 82 -22.09 38.15 0.06
C ILE A 82 -22.87 37.17 -0.80
N LEU A 83 -22.57 35.89 -0.67
CA LEU A 83 -23.20 34.82 -1.43
C LEU A 83 -24.69 34.70 -1.09
N ARG A 84 -25.48 34.33 -2.10
CA ARG A 84 -26.92 34.10 -2.00
C ARG A 84 -27.24 32.62 -2.20
N THR A 85 -28.14 32.07 -1.38
CA THR A 85 -28.55 30.68 -1.55
C THR A 85 -29.32 30.48 -2.85
N GLY A 86 -29.14 29.32 -3.49
CA GLY A 86 -29.77 29.03 -4.79
C GLY A 86 -29.05 29.64 -5.99
N VAL A 87 -28.07 30.52 -5.80
CA VAL A 87 -27.32 31.18 -6.87
C VAL A 87 -25.96 30.51 -7.08
N LYS A 88 -25.56 30.37 -8.34
CA LYS A 88 -24.22 29.92 -8.73
C LYS A 88 -23.36 31.11 -9.14
N VAL A 89 -22.18 31.24 -8.54
CA VAL A 89 -21.18 32.23 -8.91
C VAL A 89 -19.99 31.47 -9.48
N LEU A 90 -19.71 31.68 -10.77
CA LEU A 90 -18.77 30.88 -11.55
C LEU A 90 -17.69 31.76 -12.18
N GLY A 91 -16.45 31.60 -11.76
CA GLY A 91 -15.26 32.25 -12.33
C GLY A 91 -14.68 31.41 -13.47
N GLY A 92 -13.69 31.97 -14.16
CA GLY A 92 -12.94 31.26 -15.19
C GLY A 92 -13.39 31.55 -16.62
N TYR A 93 -14.15 32.61 -16.87
CA TYR A 93 -14.66 32.87 -18.23
C TYR A 93 -13.75 33.79 -19.07
N SER A 94 -13.64 33.44 -20.34
CA SER A 94 -13.11 34.32 -21.39
C SER A 94 -14.24 35.19 -21.95
N THR A 95 -13.99 36.49 -22.10
CA THR A 95 -14.95 37.41 -22.74
C THR A 95 -14.93 37.34 -24.27
N ILE A 96 -13.93 36.66 -24.84
CA ILE A 96 -13.71 36.58 -26.29
C ILE A 96 -14.66 35.55 -26.92
N ASP A 97 -14.67 34.34 -26.37
CA ASP A 97 -15.39 33.18 -26.89
C ASP A 97 -16.44 32.65 -25.91
N GLY A 98 -16.50 33.19 -24.68
CA GLY A 98 -17.42 32.75 -23.64
C GLY A 98 -17.08 31.39 -23.03
N SER A 99 -15.91 30.82 -23.35
CA SER A 99 -15.46 29.53 -22.81
C SER A 99 -15.10 29.67 -21.32
N ARG A 100 -15.25 28.56 -20.57
CA ARG A 100 -14.87 28.48 -19.16
C ARG A 100 -13.64 27.60 -19.00
N ASP A 101 -12.57 28.21 -18.52
CA ASP A 101 -11.31 27.58 -18.14
C ASP A 101 -10.78 28.31 -16.90
N PHE A 102 -11.07 27.79 -15.71
CA PHE A 102 -10.72 28.43 -14.45
C PHE A 102 -9.21 28.37 -14.14
N VAL A 103 -8.44 27.58 -14.89
CA VAL A 103 -6.98 27.53 -14.75
C VAL A 103 -6.34 28.68 -15.51
N ASN A 104 -6.75 28.91 -16.77
CA ASN A 104 -6.15 29.93 -17.63
C ASN A 104 -6.83 31.30 -17.52
N ASN A 105 -8.14 31.35 -17.24
CA ASN A 105 -8.90 32.59 -17.10
C ASN A 105 -9.06 32.96 -15.62
N VAL A 106 -7.95 33.16 -14.92
CA VAL A 106 -7.92 33.35 -13.47
C VAL A 106 -8.84 34.48 -13.02
N THR A 107 -9.75 34.16 -12.10
CA THR A 107 -10.70 35.10 -11.50
C THR A 107 -10.39 35.23 -10.01
N VAL A 108 -10.08 36.44 -9.54
CA VAL A 108 -9.60 36.68 -8.16
C VAL A 108 -10.62 37.51 -7.38
N LEU A 109 -11.02 37.01 -6.22
CA LEU A 109 -11.71 37.77 -5.18
C LEU A 109 -10.65 38.21 -4.16
N SER A 110 -10.33 39.50 -4.13
CA SER A 110 -9.24 40.04 -3.30
C SER A 110 -9.77 40.91 -2.17
N GLY A 111 -9.31 40.65 -0.95
CA GLY A 111 -9.48 41.52 0.20
C GLY A 111 -8.52 42.70 0.26
N ASP A 112 -7.61 42.87 -0.70
CA ASP A 112 -6.61 43.96 -0.77
C ASP A 112 -7.27 45.31 -1.08
N LEU A 113 -7.92 45.90 -0.08
CA LEU A 113 -8.69 47.13 -0.19
C LEU A 113 -7.77 48.31 0.11
N GLY A 114 -7.90 49.40 -0.64
CA GLY A 114 -7.13 50.62 -0.37
C GLY A 114 -5.74 50.57 -1.01
N THR A 115 -4.71 50.48 -0.19
CA THR A 115 -3.31 50.54 -0.61
C THR A 115 -2.80 49.14 -0.94
N LEU A 116 -2.43 48.92 -2.21
CA LEU A 116 -1.94 47.63 -2.70
C LEU A 116 -0.88 47.01 -1.78
N GLY A 117 -1.19 45.86 -1.20
CA GLY A 117 -0.28 45.06 -0.37
C GLY A 117 -0.18 45.48 1.09
N ASP A 118 -0.89 46.54 1.51
CA ASP A 118 -1.02 46.89 2.92
C ASP A 118 -2.06 45.99 3.58
N LYS A 119 -1.66 45.14 4.53
CA LYS A 119 -2.64 44.27 5.22
C LYS A 119 -3.55 45.05 6.16
N SER A 120 -3.22 46.30 6.50
CA SER A 120 -3.92 47.07 7.53
C SER A 120 -5.30 47.58 7.10
N ASP A 121 -5.50 47.79 5.80
CA ASP A 121 -6.76 48.19 5.17
C ASP A 121 -7.48 47.05 4.43
N ASN A 122 -6.89 45.85 4.40
CA ASN A 122 -7.54 44.66 3.86
C ASN A 122 -8.89 44.33 4.50
N ALA A 123 -9.82 43.82 3.69
CA ALA A 123 -11.10 43.28 4.16
C ALA A 123 -10.90 42.26 5.30
N TYR A 124 -11.73 42.33 6.33
CA TYR A 124 -11.74 41.33 7.39
C TYR A 124 -12.16 39.96 6.85
N HIS A 125 -13.19 39.94 6.01
CA HIS A 125 -13.70 38.73 5.36
C HIS A 125 -13.91 39.01 3.87
N VAL A 126 -13.23 38.29 2.98
CA VAL A 126 -13.41 38.49 1.54
C VAL A 126 -14.79 38.03 1.08
N VAL A 127 -15.25 36.90 1.62
CA VAL A 127 -16.52 36.26 1.28
C VAL A 127 -17.31 35.95 2.54
N THR A 128 -18.62 36.14 2.47
CA THR A 128 -19.60 35.69 3.46
C THR A 128 -20.87 35.23 2.74
N ALA A 129 -21.91 34.85 3.47
CA ALA A 129 -23.17 34.40 2.89
C ALA A 129 -24.37 35.01 3.62
N ARG A 130 -25.42 35.37 2.86
CA ARG A 130 -26.73 35.80 3.38
C ARG A 130 -27.63 34.59 3.65
N VAL A 131 -28.53 34.78 4.62
CA VAL A 131 -29.53 33.80 5.06
C VAL A 131 -30.90 34.46 5.01
N ASP A 132 -31.43 34.61 3.82
CA ASP A 132 -32.71 35.27 3.55
C ASP A 132 -33.74 34.37 2.84
N ASP A 133 -33.33 33.30 2.17
CA ASP A 133 -34.27 32.46 1.42
C ASP A 133 -34.90 31.33 2.28
N VAL A 134 -36.14 30.96 1.99
CA VAL A 134 -36.87 29.84 2.64
C VAL A 134 -36.65 28.54 1.84
N GLY A 135 -36.34 27.42 2.51
CA GLY A 135 -36.22 26.07 1.90
C GLY A 135 -34.79 25.59 1.57
N PRO A 136 -34.59 24.31 1.21
CA PRO A 136 -33.26 23.75 0.92
C PRO A 136 -32.70 24.30 -0.38
N GLN A 137 -31.79 25.26 -0.28
CA GLN A 137 -31.16 25.92 -1.42
C GLN A 137 -29.65 25.92 -1.25
N LYS A 138 -28.94 25.83 -2.37
CA LYS A 138 -27.49 25.66 -2.42
C LYS A 138 -26.82 26.86 -3.06
N ALA A 139 -25.90 27.51 -2.34
CA ALA A 139 -24.99 28.49 -2.93
C ALA A 139 -23.75 27.77 -3.48
N ILE A 140 -23.29 28.15 -4.67
CA ILE A 140 -22.06 27.61 -5.26
C ILE A 140 -21.10 28.75 -5.57
N LEU A 141 -19.87 28.64 -5.09
CA LEU A 141 -18.74 29.45 -5.54
C LEU A 141 -17.72 28.53 -6.22
N ASP A 142 -17.48 28.74 -7.52
CA ASP A 142 -16.68 27.82 -8.34
C ASP A 142 -15.67 28.53 -9.24
N GLY A 143 -14.40 28.15 -9.20
CA GLY A 143 -13.37 28.62 -10.13
C GLY A 143 -12.77 30.00 -9.80
N PHE A 144 -12.53 30.26 -8.52
CA PHE A 144 -11.95 31.53 -8.04
C PHE A 144 -10.70 31.33 -7.19
N SER A 145 -9.80 32.31 -7.25
CA SER A 145 -8.82 32.55 -6.19
C SER A 145 -9.40 33.51 -5.15
N VAL A 146 -9.32 33.18 -3.86
CA VAL A 146 -9.75 34.04 -2.74
C VAL A 146 -8.54 34.37 -1.87
N THR A 147 -8.22 35.66 -1.75
CA THR A 147 -6.97 36.09 -1.11
C THR A 147 -7.07 37.43 -0.40
N ALA A 148 -6.02 37.76 0.35
CA ALA A 148 -5.83 39.04 1.04
C ALA A 148 -6.88 39.37 2.10
N GLY A 149 -7.60 38.37 2.62
CA GLY A 149 -8.42 38.53 3.82
C GLY A 149 -7.55 38.66 5.08
N ASN A 150 -7.84 39.64 5.94
CA ASN A 150 -7.10 39.87 7.18
C ASN A 150 -8.05 40.15 8.35
N ALA A 151 -8.64 39.10 8.91
CA ALA A 151 -9.53 39.14 10.07
C ALA A 151 -8.75 39.41 11.37
N ASN A 152 -8.27 40.64 11.58
CA ASN A 152 -7.51 41.06 12.76
C ASN A 152 -8.21 42.14 13.61
N GLY A 153 -9.50 42.39 13.35
CA GLY A 153 -10.26 43.45 14.01
C GLY A 153 -10.89 43.00 15.34
N THR A 154 -11.38 43.98 16.10
CA THR A 154 -12.19 43.74 17.31
C THR A 154 -13.68 43.94 17.02
N GLY A 155 -14.54 43.24 17.77
CA GLY A 155 -16.00 43.32 17.62
C GLY A 155 -16.56 42.49 16.47
N SER A 156 -17.82 42.76 16.13
CA SER A 156 -18.60 42.00 15.15
C SER A 156 -19.64 42.86 14.45
N LEU A 157 -20.03 42.46 13.23
CA LEU A 157 -21.23 42.95 12.56
C LEU A 157 -22.42 42.04 12.86
N THR A 158 -23.60 42.61 13.14
CA THR A 158 -24.81 41.82 13.39
C THR A 158 -25.72 41.83 12.17
N ALA A 159 -25.83 40.70 11.48
CA ALA A 159 -26.78 40.46 10.39
C ALA A 159 -27.49 39.12 10.66
N GLY A 160 -28.49 39.13 11.55
CA GLY A 160 -29.11 37.91 12.10
C GLY A 160 -28.21 37.18 13.11
N SER A 161 -26.97 36.85 12.73
CA SER A 161 -25.91 36.35 13.61
C SER A 161 -24.70 37.29 13.63
N ALA A 162 -23.91 37.24 14.70
CA ALA A 162 -22.70 38.06 14.83
C ALA A 162 -21.57 37.54 13.91
N LEU A 163 -21.10 38.34 12.97
CA LEU A 163 -19.94 38.08 12.14
C LEU A 163 -18.71 38.73 12.81
N ASN A 164 -17.86 37.92 13.46
CA ASN A 164 -16.72 38.44 14.22
C ASN A 164 -15.55 38.80 13.29
N ARG A 165 -14.99 39.99 13.47
CA ARG A 165 -13.89 40.53 12.63
C ARG A 165 -12.53 39.87 12.84
N ASN A 166 -12.44 38.88 13.74
CA ASN A 166 -11.21 38.15 14.07
C ASN A 166 -11.23 36.67 13.67
N GLN A 167 -12.16 36.25 12.80
CA GLN A 167 -12.37 34.85 12.43
C GLN A 167 -12.57 34.72 10.91
N GLY A 168 -11.90 33.79 10.23
CA GLY A 168 -12.09 33.52 8.80
C GLY A 168 -11.69 34.69 7.91
N GLY A 169 -10.41 34.84 7.57
CA GLY A 169 -9.93 35.94 6.72
C GLY A 169 -10.51 35.89 5.31
N ALA A 170 -10.53 34.70 4.70
CA ALA A 170 -11.08 34.52 3.36
C ALA A 170 -12.61 34.44 3.40
N ILE A 171 -13.13 33.53 4.22
CA ILE A 171 -14.55 33.17 4.23
C ILE A 171 -15.03 33.08 5.68
N ASN A 172 -16.08 33.83 6.01
CA ASN A 172 -16.76 33.69 7.30
C ASN A 172 -18.23 33.31 7.09
N LEU A 173 -18.57 32.10 7.52
CA LEU A 173 -19.88 31.47 7.40
C LEU A 173 -20.48 31.32 8.80
N ARG A 174 -21.05 32.41 9.31
CA ARG A 174 -21.77 32.41 10.58
C ARG A 174 -23.26 32.63 10.35
N GLY A 175 -24.07 31.84 11.06
CA GLY A 175 -25.52 32.01 11.06
C GLY A 175 -26.25 31.30 9.95
N LEU A 176 -25.63 30.33 9.27
CA LEU A 176 -26.32 29.45 8.32
C LEU A 176 -27.47 28.75 9.05
N GLY A 177 -28.70 29.08 8.70
CA GLY A 177 -29.91 28.45 9.24
C GLY A 177 -30.03 26.99 8.81
N SER A 178 -30.99 26.26 9.39
CA SER A 178 -31.26 24.86 9.08
C SER A 178 -31.53 24.63 7.59
N SER A 179 -31.09 23.47 7.08
CA SER A 179 -31.29 23.00 5.70
C SER A 179 -30.59 23.81 4.58
N LYS A 180 -29.53 24.58 4.89
CA LYS A 180 -28.75 25.34 3.89
C LYS A 180 -27.40 24.69 3.58
N ARG A 181 -27.04 24.67 2.30
CA ARG A 181 -25.79 24.08 1.80
C ARG A 181 -24.96 25.13 1.06
N ILE A 182 -23.67 25.16 1.34
CA ILE A 182 -22.72 25.98 0.56
C ILE A 182 -21.63 25.07 0.03
N GLU A 183 -21.35 25.20 -1.26
CA GLU A 183 -20.29 24.45 -1.92
C GLU A 183 -19.24 25.38 -2.49
N PHE A 184 -17.99 25.04 -2.20
CA PHE A 184 -16.80 25.68 -2.72
C PHE A 184 -16.09 24.68 -3.62
N ARG A 185 -15.95 25.05 -4.90
CA ARG A 185 -15.43 24.15 -5.95
C ARG A 185 -14.30 24.78 -6.72
N ASN A 186 -13.26 24.03 -7.05
CA ASN A 186 -12.17 24.50 -7.94
C ASN A 186 -11.60 25.85 -7.47
N LEU A 187 -11.34 26.00 -6.17
CA LEU A 187 -10.89 27.27 -5.58
C LEU A 187 -9.42 27.21 -5.17
N ILE A 188 -8.77 28.37 -5.20
CA ILE A 188 -7.49 28.60 -4.53
C ILE A 188 -7.74 29.60 -3.40
N ILE A 189 -7.64 29.19 -2.15
CA ILE A 189 -7.82 30.06 -0.99
C ILE A 189 -6.45 30.26 -0.34
N SER A 190 -5.85 31.42 -0.57
CA SER A 190 -4.44 31.63 -0.23
C SER A 190 -4.13 32.96 0.43
N ASN A 191 -3.09 32.99 1.27
CA ASN A 191 -2.57 34.22 1.89
C ASN A 191 -3.62 34.98 2.71
N ASN A 192 -4.50 34.26 3.41
CA ASN A 192 -5.48 34.85 4.31
C ASN A 192 -5.06 34.67 5.77
N ALA A 193 -5.41 35.64 6.60
CA ALA A 193 -5.07 35.64 8.01
C ALA A 193 -6.28 35.91 8.89
N SER A 194 -6.29 35.31 10.08
CA SER A 194 -7.18 35.69 11.18
C SER A 194 -6.44 35.74 12.51
N ALA A 195 -6.86 36.63 13.40
CA ALA A 195 -6.28 36.75 14.73
C ALA A 195 -6.67 35.60 15.67
N ASN A 196 -7.81 34.93 15.44
CA ASN A 196 -8.27 33.82 16.27
C ASN A 196 -8.44 32.53 15.46
N PHE A 197 -9.58 32.35 14.80
CA PHE A 197 -10.01 31.03 14.31
C PHE A 197 -10.19 31.03 12.80
N GLY A 198 -9.66 30.01 12.13
CA GLY A 198 -9.84 29.86 10.69
C GLY A 198 -9.05 30.92 9.94
N GLY A 199 -7.81 30.67 9.56
CA GLY A 199 -7.01 31.67 8.83
C GLY A 199 -7.66 32.00 7.48
N ALA A 200 -8.14 30.96 6.79
CA ALA A 200 -8.96 31.09 5.60
C ALA A 200 -10.46 31.10 5.96
N VAL A 201 -10.96 30.02 6.52
CA VAL A 201 -12.40 29.77 6.66
C VAL A 201 -12.77 29.63 8.13
N TYR A 202 -13.75 30.41 8.55
CA TYR A 202 -14.49 30.15 9.78
C TYR A 202 -15.90 29.70 9.41
N ALA A 203 -16.27 28.50 9.86
CA ALA A 203 -17.57 27.90 9.63
C ALA A 203 -18.27 27.59 10.96
N HIS A 204 -19.33 28.32 11.25
CA HIS A 204 -20.24 28.04 12.36
C HIS A 204 -21.58 27.57 11.81
N ILE A 205 -21.83 26.27 11.95
CA ILE A 205 -22.94 25.57 11.29
C ILE A 205 -23.97 25.19 12.35
N SER A 206 -25.17 25.78 12.29
CA SER A 206 -26.30 25.37 13.13
C SER A 206 -27.31 24.59 12.29
N ILE A 207 -27.37 23.28 12.46
CA ILE A 207 -28.33 22.41 11.77
C ILE A 207 -29.41 21.88 12.73
N ASN A 208 -30.57 21.49 12.19
CA ASN A 208 -31.59 20.75 12.93
C ASN A 208 -31.35 19.23 12.79
N ALA A 209 -31.86 18.44 13.75
CA ALA A 209 -31.82 16.98 13.66
C ALA A 209 -32.52 16.51 12.37
N GLY A 210 -31.78 15.85 11.47
CA GLY A 210 -32.28 15.31 10.20
C GLY A 210 -31.70 15.97 8.93
N ASP A 211 -31.00 17.11 9.05
CA ASP A 211 -30.28 17.70 7.92
C ASP A 211 -29.03 16.86 7.56
N THR A 212 -28.85 16.52 6.28
CA THR A 212 -27.85 15.52 5.83
C THR A 212 -26.51 16.05 5.33
N GLU A 213 -26.36 17.36 5.05
CA GLU A 213 -25.10 17.99 4.61
C GLU A 213 -25.10 19.50 4.93
N SER A 214 -23.92 20.07 5.26
CA SER A 214 -23.79 21.49 5.59
C SER A 214 -22.78 22.27 4.74
N ILE A 215 -21.54 21.78 4.56
CA ILE A 215 -20.49 22.49 3.79
C ILE A 215 -19.63 21.48 3.03
N LEU A 216 -19.38 21.78 1.75
CA LEU A 216 -18.50 21.01 0.87
C LEU A 216 -17.34 21.87 0.36
N PHE A 217 -16.13 21.34 0.46
CA PHE A 217 -14.96 21.80 -0.27
C PHE A 217 -14.52 20.69 -1.22
N ASP A 218 -14.64 20.92 -2.52
CA ASP A 218 -14.29 19.94 -3.56
C ASP A 218 -13.31 20.54 -4.55
N ASN A 219 -12.14 19.92 -4.70
CA ASN A 219 -11.04 20.47 -5.49
C ASN A 219 -10.65 21.90 -5.06
N VAL A 220 -10.41 22.08 -3.75
CA VAL A 220 -10.00 23.37 -3.18
C VAL A 220 -8.55 23.29 -2.68
N SER A 221 -7.76 24.31 -2.99
CA SER A 221 -6.39 24.45 -2.51
C SER A 221 -6.29 25.55 -1.46
N PHE A 222 -6.00 25.19 -0.21
CA PHE A 222 -5.75 26.10 0.91
C PHE A 222 -4.23 26.27 1.07
N GLN A 223 -3.71 27.46 0.79
CA GLN A 223 -2.27 27.72 0.76
C GLN A 223 -1.87 28.89 1.65
N ASP A 224 -0.87 28.71 2.50
CA ASP A 224 -0.23 29.82 3.23
C ASP A 224 -1.24 30.66 4.05
N ASN A 225 -2.28 30.03 4.60
CA ASN A 225 -3.25 30.69 5.48
C ASN A 225 -2.80 30.57 6.94
N THR A 226 -3.04 31.62 7.73
CA THR A 226 -2.56 31.70 9.12
C THR A 226 -3.68 32.08 10.08
N ALA A 227 -3.84 31.32 11.15
CA ALA A 227 -4.72 31.65 12.28
C ALA A 227 -3.88 31.92 13.53
N GLY A 228 -4.24 32.96 14.29
CA GLY A 228 -3.57 33.27 15.55
C GLY A 228 -3.82 32.22 16.65
N ALA A 229 -4.95 31.51 16.61
CA ALA A 229 -5.30 30.44 17.55
C ALA A 229 -5.41 29.07 16.85
N ASP A 230 -6.58 28.71 16.32
CA ASP A 230 -6.92 27.35 15.85
C ASP A 230 -7.40 27.33 14.40
N GLY A 231 -7.08 26.24 13.68
CA GLY A 231 -7.55 26.04 12.30
C GLY A 231 -6.84 26.99 11.33
N GLY A 232 -5.56 26.76 11.04
CA GLY A 232 -4.77 27.67 10.19
C GLY A 232 -5.40 27.90 8.81
N ALA A 233 -6.07 26.89 8.24
CA ALA A 233 -6.99 27.08 7.11
C ALA A 233 -8.45 27.16 7.59
N ILE A 234 -9.00 26.07 8.11
CA ILE A 234 -10.43 25.92 8.38
C ILE A 234 -10.67 25.71 9.87
N TYR A 235 -11.60 26.49 10.43
CA TYR A 235 -12.16 26.25 11.74
C TYR A 235 -13.65 25.92 11.63
N ILE A 236 -14.05 24.79 12.23
CA ILE A 236 -15.43 24.32 12.21
C ILE A 236 -15.98 24.32 13.65
N LEU A 237 -16.98 25.15 13.91
CA LEU A 237 -17.63 25.29 15.23
C LEU A 237 -19.04 24.68 15.27
N ARG A 238 -19.39 24.19 16.46
CA ARG A 238 -20.68 23.57 16.83
C ARG A 238 -21.94 24.33 16.41
N GLY A 239 -22.91 23.54 15.94
CA GLY A 239 -24.35 23.71 16.16
C GLY A 239 -24.92 22.61 17.05
N THR A 240 -26.23 22.64 17.34
CA THR A 240 -26.93 21.70 18.25
C THR A 240 -27.21 20.31 17.66
N SER A 241 -26.91 20.04 16.39
CA SER A 241 -26.96 18.71 15.77
C SER A 241 -25.71 18.44 14.92
N THR A 242 -25.51 17.22 14.41
CA THR A 242 -24.25 16.67 13.86
C THR A 242 -23.81 17.30 12.52
N PRO A 243 -23.00 18.38 12.48
CA PRO A 243 -22.63 18.98 11.20
C PRO A 243 -21.72 18.01 10.43
N ARG A 244 -21.89 17.99 9.11
CA ARG A 244 -21.05 17.20 8.19
C ARG A 244 -20.24 18.16 7.32
N ALA A 245 -18.94 18.20 7.56
CA ALA A 245 -17.99 18.86 6.67
C ALA A 245 -17.37 17.81 5.75
N ILE A 246 -17.53 18.03 4.44
CA ILE A 246 -17.00 17.15 3.42
C ILE A 246 -15.88 17.88 2.69
N ILE A 247 -14.71 17.25 2.64
CA ILE A 247 -13.53 17.76 1.96
C ILE A 247 -13.08 16.67 1.00
N SER A 248 -13.15 16.96 -0.30
CA SER A 248 -12.78 16.03 -1.36
C SER A 248 -11.78 16.66 -2.32
N ASN A 249 -10.84 15.85 -2.81
CA ASN A 249 -9.89 16.22 -3.86
C ASN A 249 -9.11 17.51 -3.57
N SER A 250 -8.91 17.84 -2.29
CA SER A 250 -8.45 19.16 -1.85
C SER A 250 -7.01 19.12 -1.35
N SER A 251 -6.34 20.27 -1.36
CA SER A 251 -4.96 20.40 -0.86
C SER A 251 -4.86 21.44 0.24
N PHE A 252 -4.08 21.13 1.28
CA PHE A 252 -3.76 22.01 2.40
C PHE A 252 -2.25 22.11 2.48
N ILE A 253 -1.71 23.25 2.07
CA ILE A 253 -0.28 23.46 1.89
C ILE A 253 0.16 24.62 2.77
N ARG A 254 1.09 24.37 3.70
CA ARG A 254 1.71 25.40 4.55
C ARG A 254 0.72 26.29 5.31
N ASN A 255 -0.40 25.72 5.75
CA ASN A 255 -1.32 26.43 6.64
C ASN A 255 -0.81 26.33 8.08
N LYS A 256 -1.00 27.41 8.85
CA LYS A 256 -0.41 27.55 10.17
C LYS A 256 -1.39 28.05 11.23
N ALA A 257 -1.47 27.34 12.34
CA ALA A 257 -2.08 27.80 13.57
C ALA A 257 -0.95 28.19 14.54
N THR A 258 -0.79 29.49 14.85
CA THR A 258 0.37 29.96 15.63
C THR A 258 0.20 29.78 17.13
N GLY A 259 -1.04 29.77 17.63
CA GLY A 259 -1.32 29.70 19.05
C GLY A 259 -1.52 28.27 19.54
N ASN A 260 -2.35 27.49 18.83
CA ASN A 260 -2.95 26.28 19.37
C ASN A 260 -2.96 25.13 18.34
N GLU A 261 -4.11 24.72 17.82
CA GLU A 261 -4.30 23.39 17.25
C GLU A 261 -4.84 23.41 15.81
N GLY A 262 -4.58 22.33 15.05
CA GLY A 262 -5.14 22.15 13.71
C GLY A 262 -4.53 23.11 12.69
N GLY A 263 -3.30 22.87 12.26
CA GLY A 263 -2.58 23.79 11.36
C GLY A 263 -3.28 23.98 10.01
N ALA A 264 -3.96 22.94 9.53
CA ALA A 264 -4.92 23.04 8.45
C ALA A 264 -6.35 23.14 8.97
N ILE A 265 -6.84 22.14 9.70
CA ILE A 265 -8.25 22.01 10.08
C ILE A 265 -8.37 21.84 11.59
N PHE A 266 -9.27 22.61 12.19
CA PHE A 266 -9.72 22.41 13.56
C PHE A 266 -11.23 22.14 13.60
N SER A 267 -11.61 21.03 14.24
CA SER A 267 -13.00 20.58 14.39
C SER A 267 -13.24 19.95 15.77
N ASN A 268 -13.23 20.77 16.82
CA ASN A 268 -13.36 20.31 18.20
C ASN A 268 -14.82 20.22 18.68
N SER A 269 -15.58 19.32 18.07
CA SER A 269 -16.89 18.92 18.58
C SER A 269 -17.12 17.42 18.43
N ALA A 270 -17.42 16.75 19.54
CA ALA A 270 -17.72 15.31 19.58
C ALA A 270 -18.91 14.90 18.69
N SER A 271 -19.77 15.84 18.28
CA SER A 271 -20.91 15.57 17.38
C SER A 271 -20.62 15.85 15.90
N THR A 272 -19.46 16.43 15.55
CA THR A 272 -19.11 16.72 14.15
C THR A 272 -18.68 15.43 13.46
N THR A 273 -19.08 15.28 12.20
CA THR A 273 -18.48 14.30 11.29
C THR A 273 -17.65 15.03 10.24
N LEU A 274 -16.34 14.79 10.25
CA LEU A 274 -15.40 15.27 9.26
C LEU A 274 -15.11 14.13 8.27
N THR A 275 -15.45 14.32 7.00
CA THR A 275 -15.18 13.34 5.93
C THR A 275 -14.18 13.93 4.95
N ILE A 276 -13.04 13.24 4.79
CA ILE A 276 -11.93 13.66 3.94
C ILE A 276 -11.64 12.54 2.93
N SER A 277 -11.54 12.90 1.65
CA SER A 277 -11.26 11.94 0.58
C SER A 277 -10.34 12.55 -0.49
N GLY A 278 -9.44 11.75 -1.05
CA GLY A 278 -8.63 12.18 -2.20
C GLY A 278 -7.76 13.42 -1.94
N SER A 279 -7.43 13.72 -0.68
CA SER A 279 -6.90 15.04 -0.30
C SER A 279 -5.47 14.97 0.21
N THR A 280 -4.73 16.08 0.07
CA THR A 280 -3.32 16.19 0.46
C THR A 280 -3.11 17.26 1.51
N PHE A 281 -2.44 16.91 2.60
CA PHE A 281 -2.01 17.80 3.67
C PHE A 281 -0.49 17.84 3.69
N ASN A 282 0.10 18.93 3.20
CA ASN A 282 1.54 19.09 3.10
C ASN A 282 2.04 20.27 3.92
N ALA A 283 3.04 20.02 4.77
CA ALA A 283 3.78 21.04 5.49
C ALA A 283 2.92 22.00 6.34
N ASN A 284 1.79 21.52 6.88
CA ASN A 284 0.97 22.32 7.80
C ASN A 284 1.56 22.27 9.23
N GLU A 285 1.37 23.35 9.99
CA GLU A 285 2.02 23.53 11.29
C GLU A 285 1.06 24.03 12.38
N ALA A 286 1.14 23.43 13.58
CA ALA A 286 0.43 23.86 14.79
C ALA A 286 1.16 23.42 16.07
N THR A 287 0.63 23.76 17.24
CA THR A 287 1.06 23.15 18.50
C THR A 287 0.63 21.68 18.58
N SER A 288 -0.63 21.35 18.28
CA SER A 288 -1.09 19.96 18.17
C SER A 288 -1.95 19.75 16.92
N GLY A 289 -1.87 18.59 16.29
CA GLY A 289 -2.58 18.34 15.03
C GLY A 289 -2.04 19.23 13.93
N GLY A 290 -0.77 19.07 13.55
CA GLY A 290 -0.10 19.95 12.58
C GLY A 290 -0.88 20.11 11.28
N ALA A 291 -1.59 19.06 10.84
CA ALA A 291 -2.65 19.19 9.84
C ALA A 291 -4.04 19.31 10.50
N ILE A 292 -4.48 18.28 11.24
CA ILE A 292 -5.87 18.18 11.70
C ILE A 292 -5.92 18.02 13.22
N ASN A 293 -6.78 18.80 13.86
CA ASN A 293 -7.29 18.51 15.19
C ASN A 293 -8.81 18.29 15.11
N ALA A 294 -9.29 17.16 15.61
CA ALA A 294 -10.71 16.85 15.62
C ALA A 294 -11.15 16.08 16.89
N ALA A 295 -12.37 16.36 17.35
CA ALA A 295 -12.98 15.66 18.47
C ALA A 295 -14.16 14.75 18.10
N GLY A 296 -14.72 14.91 16.91
CA GLY A 296 -15.83 14.10 16.40
C GLY A 296 -15.37 12.93 15.53
N VAL A 297 -16.33 12.27 14.88
CA VAL A 297 -16.04 11.21 13.91
C VAL A 297 -15.23 11.80 12.77
N THR A 298 -14.07 11.20 12.51
CA THR A 298 -13.17 11.64 11.44
C THR A 298 -12.89 10.45 10.53
N ASN A 299 -13.37 10.55 9.28
CA ASN A 299 -13.22 9.52 8.26
C ASN A 299 -12.33 10.05 7.15
N ILE A 300 -11.21 9.38 6.92
CA ILE A 300 -10.18 9.79 5.97
C ILE A 300 -9.94 8.63 5.00
N THR A 301 -10.05 8.92 3.71
CA THR A 301 -9.86 7.93 2.65
C THR A 301 -8.95 8.46 1.56
N THR A 302 -8.13 7.60 0.96
CA THR A 302 -7.35 7.90 -0.26
C THR A 302 -6.59 9.23 -0.19
N SER A 303 -6.01 9.54 0.97
CA SER A 303 -5.43 10.86 1.26
C SER A 303 -3.94 10.76 1.61
N THR A 304 -3.24 11.88 1.60
CA THR A 304 -1.80 11.96 1.92
C THR A 304 -1.52 13.04 2.96
N PHE A 305 -0.76 12.70 3.99
CA PHE A 305 -0.24 13.61 5.01
C PHE A 305 1.28 13.59 4.95
N LYS A 306 1.87 14.67 4.47
CA LYS A 306 3.32 14.75 4.26
C LYS A 306 3.94 15.96 4.96
N GLU A 307 5.05 15.76 5.67
CA GLU A 307 5.87 16.86 6.23
C GLU A 307 5.11 17.79 7.19
N ASN A 308 3.97 17.36 7.75
CA ASN A 308 3.24 18.17 8.72
C ASN A 308 3.98 18.17 10.07
N LYS A 309 3.91 19.30 10.78
CA LYS A 309 4.72 19.57 11.97
C LYS A 309 3.87 19.97 13.17
N SER A 310 4.22 19.42 14.33
CA SER A 310 3.69 19.89 15.62
C SER A 310 4.79 20.14 16.63
N THR A 311 4.66 21.19 17.45
CA THR A 311 5.56 21.40 18.61
C THR A 311 5.12 20.59 19.84
N GLY A 312 3.84 20.26 19.93
CA GLY A 312 3.19 19.36 20.89
C GLY A 312 2.91 18.00 20.25
N SER A 313 1.63 17.61 20.12
CA SER A 313 1.23 16.23 19.81
C SER A 313 0.49 16.04 18.49
N GLY A 314 0.71 14.88 17.86
CA GLY A 314 0.02 14.50 16.63
C GLY A 314 0.43 15.39 15.46
N SER A 315 1.61 15.16 14.88
CA SER A 315 2.16 16.07 13.87
C SER A 315 1.34 16.16 12.59
N ALA A 316 0.63 15.09 12.24
CA ALA A 316 -0.41 15.14 11.22
C ALA A 316 -1.79 15.30 11.86
N ILE A 317 -2.21 14.36 12.71
CA ILE A 317 -3.58 14.29 13.21
C ILE A 317 -3.59 14.16 14.74
N TYR A 318 -4.42 14.97 15.38
CA TYR A 318 -4.74 14.89 16.80
C TYR A 318 -6.25 14.60 16.97
N LEU A 319 -6.59 13.42 17.50
CA LEU A 319 -7.97 12.98 17.75
C LEU A 319 -8.22 12.85 19.25
N LEU A 320 -9.09 13.72 19.79
CA LEU A 320 -9.41 13.77 21.22
C LEU A 320 -10.93 13.63 21.46
N HIS A 321 -11.35 12.56 22.13
CA HIS A 321 -12.74 12.21 22.49
C HIS A 321 -13.65 11.69 21.36
N ALA A 322 -13.14 10.79 20.51
CA ALA A 322 -14.01 10.05 19.60
C ALA A 322 -14.85 9.02 20.39
N ALA A 323 -16.04 9.37 20.88
CA ALA A 323 -16.99 8.42 21.50
C ALA A 323 -17.61 7.43 20.48
N LEU A 324 -17.16 7.48 19.22
CA LEU A 324 -17.64 6.77 18.05
C LEU A 324 -16.44 6.29 17.23
N THR A 325 -16.69 5.48 16.20
CA THR A 325 -15.63 4.96 15.33
C THR A 325 -15.18 6.00 14.30
N SER A 326 -13.88 6.31 14.32
CA SER A 326 -13.18 7.04 13.26
C SER A 326 -12.40 6.07 12.38
N SER A 327 -12.23 6.39 11.10
CA SER A 327 -11.57 5.50 10.14
C SER A 327 -10.53 6.24 9.29
N ILE A 328 -9.44 5.56 9.00
CA ILE A 328 -8.37 5.97 8.10
C ILE A 328 -8.13 4.82 7.14
N THR A 329 -8.34 5.02 5.85
CA THR A 329 -8.27 3.95 4.85
C THR A 329 -7.53 4.41 3.60
N ASN A 330 -6.69 3.54 3.01
CA ASN A 330 -5.95 3.84 1.78
C ASN A 330 -5.16 5.17 1.88
N THR A 331 -4.59 5.47 3.05
CA THR A 331 -4.03 6.79 3.35
C THR A 331 -2.54 6.67 3.66
N SER A 332 -1.76 7.67 3.25
CA SER A 332 -0.31 7.70 3.47
C SER A 332 0.09 8.82 4.43
N PHE A 333 0.94 8.51 5.40
CA PHE A 333 1.57 9.44 6.35
C PHE A 333 3.08 9.37 6.17
N GLN A 334 3.67 10.43 5.63
CA GLN A 334 5.10 10.48 5.26
C GLN A 334 5.81 11.65 5.94
N ASP A 335 6.91 11.37 6.62
CA ASP A 335 7.84 12.39 7.11
C ASP A 335 7.18 13.46 8.01
N ASN A 336 6.11 13.10 8.74
CA ASN A 336 5.47 14.02 9.68
C ASN A 336 6.28 14.06 10.98
N VAL A 337 6.54 15.26 11.50
CA VAL A 337 7.48 15.46 12.62
C VAL A 337 6.80 16.15 13.79
N ALA A 338 6.73 15.46 14.92
CA ALA A 338 6.34 16.04 16.19
C ALA A 338 7.60 16.33 17.02
N SER A 339 7.92 17.60 17.20
CA SER A 339 9.00 18.03 18.10
C SER A 339 8.67 17.73 19.57
N GLY A 340 7.38 17.64 19.89
CA GLY A 340 6.88 17.31 21.23
C GLY A 340 6.58 15.83 21.40
N ASN A 341 5.45 15.54 22.02
CA ASN A 341 5.08 14.18 22.38
C ASN A 341 4.23 13.55 21.28
N TYR A 342 4.58 12.33 20.83
CA TYR A 342 3.77 11.46 19.97
C TYR A 342 3.83 11.78 18.47
N GLY A 343 3.88 10.75 17.63
CA GLY A 343 4.18 10.83 16.20
C GLY A 343 3.10 11.43 15.30
N ALA A 344 2.98 10.90 14.08
CA ALA A 344 2.06 11.42 13.06
C ALA A 344 0.60 11.49 13.55
N ILE A 345 0.13 10.46 14.26
CA ILE A 345 -1.23 10.41 14.79
C ILE A 345 -1.21 10.28 16.31
N TYR A 346 -1.97 11.14 16.98
CA TYR A 346 -2.37 10.96 18.36
C TYR A 346 -3.87 10.62 18.44
N PHE A 347 -4.21 9.58 19.21
CA PHE A 347 -5.58 9.15 19.45
C PHE A 347 -5.83 8.93 20.94
N SER A 348 -6.93 9.50 21.45
CA SER A 348 -7.42 9.28 22.81
C SER A 348 -8.95 9.37 22.85
N SER A 349 -9.61 8.39 23.47
CA SER A 349 -11.05 8.46 23.79
C SER A 349 -11.35 9.43 24.93
N GLY A 350 -10.33 9.85 25.69
CA GLY A 350 -10.44 10.76 26.85
C GLY A 350 -11.27 10.21 28.03
N THR A 351 -11.69 8.95 27.96
CA THR A 351 -12.38 8.22 29.02
C THR A 351 -11.54 7.03 29.47
N THR A 352 -11.70 6.62 30.73
CA THR A 352 -11.05 5.41 31.27
C THR A 352 -11.77 4.11 30.90
N THR A 353 -13.01 4.19 30.41
CA THR A 353 -13.82 3.08 29.87
C THR A 353 -13.82 3.10 28.33
N TYR A 354 -13.78 1.91 27.70
CA TYR A 354 -13.80 1.73 26.25
C TYR A 354 -15.07 2.31 25.61
N THR A 355 -14.96 3.36 24.79
CA THR A 355 -16.06 3.81 23.92
C THR A 355 -15.60 4.24 22.53
N GLY A 356 -14.37 4.76 22.41
CA GLY A 356 -13.80 5.20 21.14
C GLY A 356 -12.99 4.15 20.41
N LYS A 357 -13.12 4.14 19.07
CA LYS A 357 -12.42 3.22 18.17
C LYS A 357 -11.77 3.97 17.02
N LEU A 358 -10.51 3.64 16.72
CA LEU A 358 -9.82 4.06 15.51
C LEU A 358 -9.51 2.84 14.64
N GLU A 359 -10.05 2.85 13.42
CA GLU A 359 -9.74 1.84 12.40
C GLU A 359 -8.75 2.41 11.39
N VAL A 360 -7.61 1.73 11.22
CA VAL A 360 -6.59 2.06 10.24
C VAL A 360 -6.46 0.87 9.28
N LEU A 361 -6.83 1.07 8.02
CA LEU A 361 -6.86 0.01 7.01
C LEU A 361 -6.05 0.42 5.78
N ASN A 362 -5.34 -0.53 5.18
CA ASN A 362 -4.68 -0.33 3.88
C ASN A 362 -3.82 0.95 3.83
N SER A 363 -3.13 1.29 4.92
CA SER A 363 -2.47 2.59 5.07
C SER A 363 -0.97 2.44 5.25
N ILE A 364 -0.22 3.48 4.87
CA ILE A 364 1.25 3.48 4.90
C ILE A 364 1.72 4.60 5.82
N PHE A 365 2.53 4.26 6.82
CA PHE A 365 3.20 5.17 7.72
C PHE A 365 4.70 5.06 7.52
N LYS A 366 5.32 6.08 6.94
CA LYS A 366 6.73 6.06 6.56
C LYS A 366 7.48 7.28 7.08
N GLY A 367 8.64 7.07 7.71
CA GLY A 367 9.54 8.18 8.06
C GLY A 367 8.98 9.15 9.10
N ASN A 368 7.90 8.82 9.82
CA ASN A 368 7.31 9.71 10.79
C ASN A 368 8.13 9.72 12.08
N ILE A 369 8.27 10.90 12.69
CA ILE A 369 9.18 11.13 13.81
C ILE A 369 8.44 11.76 14.99
N ALA A 370 8.56 11.15 16.16
CA ALA A 370 8.33 11.80 17.45
C ALA A 370 9.69 12.07 18.10
N THR A 371 10.11 13.33 18.19
CA THR A 371 11.49 13.69 18.56
C THR A 371 11.82 13.35 20.02
N VAL A 372 10.86 13.47 20.93
CA VAL A 372 11.03 13.16 22.37
C VAL A 372 9.98 12.18 22.91
N GLY A 373 8.84 12.03 22.23
CA GLY A 373 7.77 11.13 22.65
C GLY A 373 7.87 9.69 22.14
N SER A 374 6.88 8.89 22.49
CA SER A 374 6.69 7.50 22.03
C SER A 374 5.77 7.42 20.81
N GLY A 375 5.80 6.32 20.05
CA GLY A 375 4.87 6.11 18.93
C GLY A 375 5.20 7.00 17.73
N GLY A 376 6.30 6.74 17.03
CA GLY A 376 6.80 7.61 15.94
C GLY A 376 5.81 7.80 14.79
N ALA A 377 4.98 6.79 14.51
CA ALA A 377 3.86 6.89 13.58
C ALA A 377 2.54 7.19 14.30
N LEU A 378 2.24 6.44 15.36
CA LEU A 378 0.94 6.47 16.00
C LEU A 378 1.05 6.25 17.51
N TYR A 379 0.37 7.10 18.26
CA TYR A 379 0.17 6.94 19.69
C TYR A 379 -1.33 6.82 20.01
N ALA A 380 -1.73 5.69 20.59
CA ALA A 380 -3.08 5.44 21.07
C ALA A 380 -3.10 5.41 22.60
N ALA A 381 -3.54 6.50 23.22
CA ALA A 381 -3.55 6.66 24.67
C ALA A 381 -4.58 5.76 25.36
N THR A 382 -5.79 5.71 24.80
CA THR A 382 -6.96 4.97 25.30
C THR A 382 -7.85 4.51 24.13
N GLY A 383 -8.79 3.59 24.39
CA GLY A 383 -9.77 3.13 23.39
C GLY A 383 -9.35 1.87 22.64
N GLU A 384 -10.00 1.59 21.51
CA GLU A 384 -9.68 0.47 20.61
C GLU A 384 -8.94 0.97 19.37
N LEU A 385 -7.72 0.47 19.16
CA LEU A 385 -6.96 0.67 17.93
C LEU A 385 -6.92 -0.62 17.13
N ASN A 386 -7.50 -0.59 15.93
CA ASN A 386 -7.46 -1.69 14.98
C ASN A 386 -6.67 -1.26 13.74
N VAL A 387 -5.58 -1.98 13.48
CA VAL A 387 -4.71 -1.73 12.33
C VAL A 387 -4.66 -2.97 11.45
N VAL A 388 -5.03 -2.82 10.19
CA VAL A 388 -5.22 -3.92 9.26
C VAL A 388 -4.54 -3.64 7.93
N ASN A 389 -3.84 -4.64 7.38
CA ASN A 389 -3.27 -4.61 6.03
C ASN A 389 -2.46 -3.32 5.76
N SER A 390 -1.67 -2.88 6.74
CA SER A 390 -0.97 -1.59 6.73
C SER A 390 0.53 -1.76 6.92
N ALA A 391 1.31 -0.80 6.41
CA ALA A 391 2.77 -0.82 6.48
C ALA A 391 3.29 0.34 7.35
N PHE A 392 4.15 0.02 8.30
CA PHE A 392 4.84 0.98 9.17
C PHE A 392 6.34 0.82 8.93
N ALA A 393 6.93 1.78 8.23
CA ALA A 393 8.32 1.70 7.81
C ALA A 393 9.14 2.90 8.28
N GLN A 394 10.30 2.65 8.87
CA GLN A 394 11.29 3.69 9.16
C GLN A 394 10.75 4.83 10.04
N ASN A 395 9.77 4.54 10.91
CA ASN A 395 9.27 5.51 11.86
C ASN A 395 10.15 5.53 13.11
N GLN A 396 10.25 6.70 13.75
CA GLN A 396 11.18 6.92 14.84
C GLN A 396 10.50 7.55 16.05
N SER A 397 10.75 6.98 17.23
CA SER A 397 10.40 7.58 18.52
C SER A 397 11.65 7.91 19.32
N GLY A 398 11.77 9.14 19.81
CA GLY A 398 12.82 9.58 20.73
C GLY A 398 12.61 9.18 22.19
N GLY A 399 11.39 8.75 22.54
CA GLY A 399 10.99 8.43 23.91
C GLY A 399 10.91 6.92 24.22
N SER A 400 10.14 6.58 25.25
CA SER A 400 10.22 5.29 25.97
C SER A 400 9.81 4.03 25.19
N GLY A 401 9.46 4.08 23.91
CA GLY A 401 9.22 2.88 23.09
C GLY A 401 8.25 3.04 21.92
N GLY A 402 8.14 1.98 21.11
CA GLY A 402 7.17 1.89 20.01
C GLY A 402 7.56 2.78 18.84
N GLY A 403 8.70 2.51 18.20
CA GLY A 403 9.21 3.33 17.10
C GLY A 403 8.17 3.60 16.01
N ALA A 404 7.25 2.66 15.77
CA ALA A 404 6.03 2.90 15.01
C ALA A 404 4.83 3.22 15.91
N ILE A 405 4.38 2.25 16.70
CA ILE A 405 3.13 2.35 17.46
C ILE A 405 3.42 2.27 18.95
N TYR A 406 2.86 3.22 19.69
CA TYR A 406 2.75 3.12 21.14
C TYR A 406 1.27 3.08 21.53
N ALA A 407 0.88 2.12 22.35
CA ALA A 407 -0.48 1.97 22.83
C ALA A 407 -0.56 1.83 24.35
N GLY A 408 -1.60 2.43 24.92
CA GLY A 408 -1.91 2.39 26.35
C GLY A 408 -1.37 3.57 27.15
N SER A 409 -2.01 3.78 28.30
CA SER A 409 -1.63 4.77 29.30
C SER A 409 -1.90 4.21 30.71
N ILE A 410 -1.31 4.84 31.73
CA ILE A 410 -1.45 4.45 33.15
C ILE A 410 -2.94 4.47 33.54
N ASN A 411 -3.42 3.40 34.17
CA ASN A 411 -4.81 3.25 34.65
C ASN A 411 -5.90 3.36 33.56
N THR A 412 -5.56 3.05 32.32
CA THR A 412 -6.52 3.09 31.20
C THR A 412 -6.77 1.70 30.62
N SER A 413 -7.89 1.55 29.92
CA SER A 413 -8.26 0.32 29.24
C SER A 413 -8.05 0.55 27.73
N THR A 414 -7.10 -0.17 27.12
CA THR A 414 -6.77 -0.05 25.68
C THR A 414 -6.82 -1.43 25.01
N ILE A 415 -7.46 -1.52 23.85
CA ILE A 415 -7.47 -2.72 22.99
C ILE A 415 -6.58 -2.42 21.79
N LEU A 416 -5.64 -3.31 21.50
CA LEU A 416 -4.77 -3.20 20.34
C LEU A 416 -4.89 -4.46 19.47
N LYS A 417 -5.38 -4.28 18.25
CA LYS A 417 -5.48 -5.34 17.25
C LYS A 417 -4.64 -5.01 16.02
N LEU A 418 -3.69 -5.87 15.71
CA LEU A 418 -2.80 -5.75 14.56
C LEU A 418 -2.98 -6.99 13.68
N MET A 419 -3.49 -6.81 12.46
CA MET A 419 -3.76 -7.92 11.54
C MET A 419 -3.16 -7.67 10.15
N SER A 420 -2.35 -8.60 9.66
CA SER A 420 -1.77 -8.55 8.31
C SER A 420 -0.93 -7.30 8.05
N ASN A 421 -0.18 -6.81 9.03
CA ASN A 421 0.64 -5.59 8.89
C ASN A 421 2.12 -5.90 8.72
N THR A 422 2.85 -4.99 8.08
CA THR A 422 4.32 -5.05 7.96
C THR A 422 4.96 -3.89 8.73
N PHE A 423 5.77 -4.21 9.73
CA PHE A 423 6.59 -3.27 10.51
C PHE A 423 8.06 -3.44 10.13
N TYR A 424 8.62 -2.46 9.41
CA TYR A 424 9.98 -2.52 8.90
C TYR A 424 10.86 -1.35 9.37
N GLY A 425 12.03 -1.62 9.94
CA GLY A 425 13.04 -0.58 10.14
C GLY A 425 12.65 0.52 11.14
N ASN A 426 11.65 0.29 12.00
CA ASN A 426 11.21 1.29 12.97
C ASN A 426 12.17 1.34 14.16
N LEU A 427 12.39 2.54 14.70
CA LEU A 427 13.44 2.82 15.67
C LEU A 427 12.87 3.50 16.93
N ALA A 428 13.12 2.88 18.09
CA ALA A 428 12.92 3.50 19.40
C ALA A 428 14.28 3.87 20.02
N ASN A 429 14.54 5.17 20.16
CA ASN A 429 15.77 5.72 20.74
C ASN A 429 15.70 5.84 22.28
N ALA A 430 16.83 6.21 22.89
CA ALA A 430 16.96 6.67 24.29
C ALA A 430 16.35 5.74 25.36
N GLY A 431 16.90 4.52 25.48
CA GLY A 431 16.45 3.55 26.49
C GLY A 431 15.01 3.05 26.30
N GLY A 432 14.43 3.30 25.12
CA GLY A 432 13.13 2.83 24.71
C GLY A 432 13.07 1.31 24.53
N VAL A 433 11.86 0.82 24.26
CA VAL A 433 11.52 -0.61 24.16
C VAL A 433 10.52 -0.86 23.05
N GLY A 434 10.56 -2.03 22.42
CA GLY A 434 9.67 -2.36 21.29
C GLY A 434 9.92 -1.43 20.10
N GLY A 435 10.92 -1.73 19.29
CA GLY A 435 11.35 -0.96 18.13
C GLY A 435 10.22 -0.70 17.13
N ALA A 436 9.28 -1.63 16.97
CA ALA A 436 8.04 -1.39 16.24
C ALA A 436 6.91 -0.97 17.17
N VAL A 437 6.55 -1.84 18.11
CA VAL A 437 5.33 -1.69 18.92
C VAL A 437 5.65 -1.77 20.40
N ALA A 438 5.27 -0.75 21.14
CA ALA A 438 5.27 -0.78 22.60
C ALA A 438 3.85 -0.66 23.14
N TYR A 439 3.52 -1.51 24.09
CA TYR A 439 2.31 -1.40 24.86
C TYR A 439 2.65 -1.14 26.33
N TYR A 440 1.97 -0.19 26.97
CA TYR A 440 2.15 0.09 28.39
C TYR A 440 0.81 0.28 29.09
N ASN A 441 0.52 -0.58 30.05
CA ASN A 441 -0.68 -0.48 30.87
C ASN A 441 -0.40 -0.95 32.31
N SER A 442 -0.97 -0.26 33.29
CA SER A 442 -0.93 -0.59 34.72
C SER A 442 -2.31 -1.00 35.31
N GLY A 443 -3.35 -1.10 34.48
CA GLY A 443 -4.75 -1.37 34.84
C GLY A 443 -5.23 -2.80 34.56
N SER A 444 -6.53 -3.06 34.82
CA SER A 444 -7.10 -4.42 35.01
C SER A 444 -7.52 -5.18 33.74
N PHE A 445 -7.61 -4.55 32.56
CA PHE A 445 -8.04 -5.21 31.31
C PHE A 445 -7.11 -4.88 30.14
N VAL A 446 -6.58 -5.94 29.51
CA VAL A 446 -5.68 -5.85 28.36
C VAL A 446 -6.13 -6.87 27.31
N THR A 447 -6.41 -6.40 26.09
CA THR A 447 -6.65 -7.26 24.93
C THR A 447 -5.66 -6.89 23.84
N LEU A 448 -4.78 -7.83 23.50
CA LEU A 448 -3.83 -7.72 22.41
C LEU A 448 -4.11 -8.86 21.42
N GLU A 449 -4.37 -8.54 20.16
CA GLU A 449 -4.65 -9.51 19.10
C GLU A 449 -3.73 -9.24 17.91
N PHE A 450 -2.68 -10.07 17.74
CA PHE A 450 -1.66 -9.87 16.72
C PHE A 450 -1.69 -11.07 15.78
N TYR A 451 -2.17 -10.89 14.55
CA TYR A 451 -2.33 -11.95 13.57
C TYR A 451 -1.68 -11.64 12.23
N ASN A 452 -1.03 -12.64 11.61
CA ASN A 452 -0.50 -12.54 10.25
C ASN A 452 0.48 -11.36 10.03
N ASN A 453 1.16 -10.85 11.06
CA ASN A 453 2.03 -9.66 10.91
C ASN A 453 3.50 -10.02 10.62
N ILE A 454 4.24 -9.09 10.04
CA ILE A 454 5.71 -9.11 9.93
C ILE A 454 6.30 -8.00 10.79
N PHE A 455 7.29 -8.34 11.62
CA PHE A 455 8.16 -7.42 12.33
C PHE A 455 9.61 -7.72 11.92
N ASN A 456 10.22 -6.82 11.15
CA ASN A 456 11.58 -6.98 10.65
C ASN A 456 12.40 -5.69 10.74
N SER A 457 13.67 -5.81 11.09
CA SER A 457 14.65 -4.72 11.20
C SER A 457 14.24 -3.60 12.15
N ASN A 458 13.29 -3.84 13.07
CA ASN A 458 12.93 -2.86 14.07
C ASN A 458 13.94 -2.92 15.22
N SER A 459 14.26 -1.77 15.81
CA SER A 459 15.31 -1.67 16.82
C SER A 459 14.92 -0.78 17.98
N ALA A 460 15.36 -1.18 19.17
CA ALA A 460 15.36 -0.40 20.39
C ALA A 460 16.77 -0.48 21.02
N GLU A 461 17.36 0.66 21.39
CA GLU A 461 18.77 0.77 21.81
C GLU A 461 19.19 -0.32 22.81
N GLY A 462 20.10 -1.21 22.37
CA GLY A 462 20.81 -2.18 23.21
C GLY A 462 20.18 -3.58 23.36
N ASN A 463 18.93 -3.79 22.94
CA ASN A 463 18.26 -5.11 23.10
C ASN A 463 17.52 -5.62 21.86
N GLY A 464 17.31 -4.79 20.83
CA GLY A 464 16.80 -5.23 19.52
C GLY A 464 15.35 -5.70 19.49
N ASP A 465 14.51 -5.40 20.48
CA ASP A 465 13.16 -5.96 20.58
C ASP A 465 12.21 -5.41 19.50
N ASP A 466 11.52 -6.27 18.75
CA ASP A 466 10.44 -5.84 17.83
C ASP A 466 9.23 -5.27 18.60
N THR A 467 8.83 -5.94 19.68
CA THR A 467 7.64 -5.58 20.47
C THR A 467 7.88 -5.68 21.98
N ARG A 468 7.18 -4.87 22.79
CA ARG A 468 7.11 -5.03 24.26
C ARG A 468 5.69 -4.98 24.79
N SER A 469 5.34 -5.94 25.65
CA SER A 469 4.12 -5.94 26.48
C SER A 469 4.46 -6.27 27.95
N PRO A 470 3.97 -5.51 28.95
CA PRO A 470 4.34 -5.66 30.35
C PRO A 470 3.66 -6.82 31.11
N LEU A 471 2.72 -7.58 30.52
CA LEU A 471 2.02 -8.67 31.22
C LEU A 471 1.86 -9.96 30.40
N LEU A 472 2.24 -11.07 31.02
CA LEU A 472 2.43 -12.43 30.50
C LEU A 472 1.14 -13.23 30.17
N ALA A 473 -0.08 -12.69 30.23
CA ALA A 473 -1.27 -13.56 30.34
C ALA A 473 -2.55 -13.24 29.53
N ALA A 474 -2.67 -12.15 28.76
CA ALA A 474 -3.99 -11.78 28.18
C ALA A 474 -4.03 -11.48 26.66
N GLY A 475 -2.93 -11.65 25.92
CA GLY A 475 -2.90 -11.44 24.47
C GLY A 475 -2.94 -12.74 23.66
N THR A 476 -3.48 -12.69 22.44
CA THR A 476 -3.39 -13.76 21.44
C THR A 476 -2.49 -13.33 20.28
N TYR A 477 -1.46 -14.13 20.02
CA TYR A 477 -0.48 -13.88 18.96
C TYR A 477 -0.45 -15.12 18.07
N LYS A 478 -0.91 -15.00 16.83
CA LYS A 478 -0.94 -16.13 15.88
C LYS A 478 -0.32 -15.77 14.55
N ASN A 479 0.47 -16.69 13.99
CA ASN A 479 1.01 -16.54 12.64
C ASN A 479 1.74 -15.21 12.41
N ASN A 480 2.57 -14.76 13.35
CA ASN A 480 3.40 -13.56 13.16
C ASN A 480 4.86 -13.94 12.90
N LEU A 481 5.58 -13.13 12.14
CA LEU A 481 7.02 -13.22 11.97
C LEU A 481 7.69 -12.12 12.80
N PHE A 482 8.58 -12.51 13.71
CA PHE A 482 9.43 -11.62 14.49
C PHE A 482 10.91 -11.88 14.20
N GLN A 483 11.69 -10.83 13.96
CA GLN A 483 13.14 -10.92 13.83
C GLN A 483 13.78 -11.17 15.19
N LEU A 484 13.41 -10.38 16.20
CA LEU A 484 14.02 -10.38 17.52
C LEU A 484 12.91 -10.31 18.58
N THR A 485 12.82 -11.34 19.41
CA THR A 485 11.86 -11.40 20.52
C THR A 485 12.57 -11.48 21.86
N ARG A 486 12.53 -10.42 22.69
CA ARG A 486 12.46 -10.59 24.17
C ARG A 486 11.02 -10.55 24.63
N THR A 487 10.18 -11.43 24.13
CA THR A 487 8.90 -11.66 24.78
C THR A 487 9.02 -12.82 25.75
N ASN A 488 8.82 -12.50 27.04
CA ASN A 488 8.22 -13.40 28.02
C ASN A 488 6.82 -13.74 27.51
N ASN A 489 6.74 -14.60 26.50
CA ASN A 489 5.50 -14.88 25.80
C ASN A 489 4.58 -15.74 26.68
N GLY A 490 3.35 -15.28 26.90
CA GLY A 490 2.27 -16.10 27.44
C GLY A 490 1.94 -17.29 26.54
N THR A 491 1.13 -18.21 27.06
CA THR A 491 0.93 -19.60 26.62
C THR A 491 0.23 -19.83 25.26
N ASN A 492 0.05 -18.84 24.39
CA ASN A 492 -0.72 -18.96 23.13
C ASN A 492 -0.02 -18.35 21.90
N LEU A 493 1.08 -18.97 21.47
CA LEU A 493 1.97 -18.54 20.37
C LEU A 493 1.82 -19.36 19.09
N ILE A 494 0.61 -19.78 18.75
CA ILE A 494 0.38 -20.74 17.67
C ILE A 494 0.82 -20.15 16.32
N GLY A 495 1.72 -20.85 15.62
CA GLY A 495 2.15 -20.47 14.26
C GLY A 495 3.12 -19.29 14.17
N ASN A 496 3.57 -18.69 15.28
CA ASN A 496 4.54 -17.59 15.23
C ASN A 496 5.95 -18.10 14.86
N ILE A 497 6.68 -17.30 14.08
CA ILE A 497 8.06 -17.53 13.66
C ILE A 497 8.95 -16.51 14.39
N SER A 498 9.94 -16.96 15.15
CA SER A 498 10.91 -16.10 15.86
C SER A 498 12.35 -16.43 15.50
N ASN A 499 13.27 -15.46 15.70
CA ASN A 499 14.70 -15.58 15.41
C ASN A 499 15.02 -15.98 13.96
N ALA A 500 14.10 -15.72 13.02
CA ALA A 500 14.45 -15.77 11.61
C ALA A 500 15.56 -14.74 11.38
N SER A 501 16.66 -15.10 10.69
CA SER A 501 17.61 -14.12 10.15
C SER A 501 17.03 -13.57 8.84
N PRO A 502 16.19 -12.51 8.83
CA PRO A 502 15.32 -12.21 7.72
C PRO A 502 16.00 -11.13 6.89
N THR A 503 17.21 -11.42 6.39
CA THR A 503 17.91 -10.52 5.47
C THR A 503 17.28 -10.52 4.08
N GLU A 504 16.36 -11.46 3.79
CA GLU A 504 15.75 -11.68 2.48
C GLU A 504 14.22 -11.90 2.60
N LEU A 505 13.48 -10.94 3.15
CA LEU A 505 12.00 -10.97 3.13
C LEU A 505 11.40 -10.15 1.99
N PHE A 506 12.10 -9.11 1.56
CA PHE A 506 11.56 -8.10 0.68
C PHE A 506 12.43 -7.96 -0.56
N ALA A 507 11.79 -7.73 -1.71
CA ALA A 507 12.46 -7.46 -2.97
C ALA A 507 13.32 -6.20 -2.90
N SER A 508 12.86 -5.20 -2.14
CA SER A 508 13.63 -4.00 -1.83
C SER A 508 13.28 -3.44 -0.46
N THR A 509 14.31 -2.97 0.23
CA THR A 509 14.20 -2.18 1.46
C THR A 509 14.60 -0.73 1.24
N THR A 510 14.87 -0.35 -0.01
CA THR A 510 15.14 1.01 -0.43
C THR A 510 13.81 1.75 -0.53
N SER A 511 13.70 2.83 0.23
CA SER A 511 12.41 3.49 0.47
C SER A 511 11.81 4.15 -0.78
N THR A 512 12.62 4.45 -1.79
CA THR A 512 12.21 5.04 -3.07
C THR A 512 11.94 4.00 -4.16
N ASP A 513 12.16 2.73 -3.88
CA ASP A 513 11.95 1.64 -4.83
C ASP A 513 10.45 1.33 -4.98
N PRO A 514 9.91 1.15 -6.20
CA PRO A 514 8.51 0.74 -6.39
C PRO A 514 8.19 -0.61 -5.75
N ASN A 515 9.19 -1.48 -5.55
CA ASN A 515 9.05 -2.78 -4.90
C ASN A 515 9.36 -2.72 -3.40
N PHE A 516 9.36 -1.52 -2.79
CA PHE A 516 9.61 -1.36 -1.36
C PHE A 516 8.65 -2.24 -0.54
N LEU A 517 9.23 -3.16 0.25
CA LEU A 517 8.53 -4.15 1.08
C LEU A 517 7.67 -5.18 0.35
N GLN A 518 7.74 -5.27 -0.99
CA GLN A 518 7.13 -6.38 -1.73
C GLN A 518 7.79 -7.69 -1.30
N LEU A 519 6.99 -8.72 -1.00
CA LEU A 519 7.52 -10.00 -0.56
C LEU A 519 8.28 -10.71 -1.68
N ILE A 520 9.34 -11.43 -1.31
CA ILE A 520 9.94 -12.49 -2.11
C ILE A 520 9.51 -13.86 -1.55
N GLU A 521 9.74 -14.93 -2.31
CA GLU A 521 9.51 -16.29 -1.83
C GLU A 521 10.36 -16.55 -0.58
N GLY A 522 9.73 -16.97 0.53
CA GLY A 522 10.49 -17.40 1.69
C GLY A 522 9.69 -17.45 2.99
N ALA A 523 10.27 -16.88 4.05
CA ALA A 523 9.81 -17.06 5.42
C ALA A 523 8.43 -16.45 5.73
N ALA A 524 7.95 -15.52 4.90
CA ALA A 524 6.62 -14.92 5.03
C ALA A 524 5.56 -15.56 4.13
N THR A 525 5.97 -16.32 3.11
CA THR A 525 5.08 -16.83 2.06
C THR A 525 4.30 -18.06 2.52
N GLN A 526 2.98 -18.03 2.38
CA GLN A 526 1.99 -19.04 2.81
C GLN A 526 2.12 -19.43 4.29
N LYS A 527 2.42 -18.48 5.17
CA LYS A 527 2.56 -18.73 6.62
C LYS A 527 1.45 -18.14 7.47
N GLY A 528 0.50 -17.42 6.88
CA GLY A 528 -0.63 -16.85 7.58
C GLY A 528 -1.79 -17.83 7.78
N ASP A 529 -2.82 -17.35 8.48
CA ASP A 529 -4.10 -18.04 8.67
C ASP A 529 -5.21 -17.23 7.97
N ASN A 530 -5.85 -17.85 6.96
CA ASN A 530 -6.94 -17.25 6.19
C ASN A 530 -8.13 -16.87 7.08
N ALA A 531 -8.39 -17.59 8.17
CA ALA A 531 -9.52 -17.34 9.06
C ALA A 531 -9.33 -16.08 9.93
N LEU A 532 -8.09 -15.58 10.03
CA LEU A 532 -7.74 -14.38 10.80
C LEU A 532 -7.67 -13.11 9.94
N ILE A 533 -7.99 -13.20 8.65
CA ILE A 533 -8.18 -12.04 7.78
C ILE A 533 -9.54 -11.40 8.10
N PRO A 534 -9.60 -10.11 8.47
CA PRO A 534 -10.87 -9.44 8.72
C PRO A 534 -11.79 -9.43 7.49
N SER A 535 -13.09 -9.58 7.74
CA SER A 535 -14.11 -9.49 6.68
C SER A 535 -13.99 -8.18 5.91
N GLY A 536 -14.04 -8.25 4.58
CA GLY A 536 -13.92 -7.09 3.68
C GLY A 536 -12.50 -6.81 3.20
N ILE A 537 -11.47 -7.43 3.78
CA ILE A 537 -10.09 -7.33 3.31
C ILE A 537 -9.86 -8.40 2.26
N THR A 538 -9.91 -7.99 0.99
CA THR A 538 -9.80 -8.90 -0.17
C THR A 538 -8.51 -8.72 -0.96
N THR A 539 -7.83 -7.58 -0.80
CA THR A 539 -6.56 -7.28 -1.47
C THR A 539 -5.47 -6.84 -0.49
N ASP A 540 -4.22 -7.01 -0.87
CA ASP A 540 -3.04 -6.47 -0.20
C ASP A 540 -2.85 -4.96 -0.51
N LEU A 541 -1.76 -4.36 -0.02
CA LEU A 541 -1.45 -2.95 -0.29
C LEU A 541 -1.09 -2.65 -1.74
N ALA A 542 -0.66 -3.64 -2.51
CA ALA A 542 -0.37 -3.51 -3.95
C ALA A 542 -1.63 -3.74 -4.83
N GLY A 543 -2.76 -4.13 -4.23
CA GLY A 543 -4.01 -4.40 -4.92
C GLY A 543 -4.17 -5.86 -5.39
N ASN A 544 -3.24 -6.75 -5.03
CA ASN A 544 -3.32 -8.17 -5.34
C ASN A 544 -4.26 -8.89 -4.38
N ALA A 545 -4.88 -9.99 -4.79
CA ALA A 545 -5.78 -10.75 -3.91
C ALA A 545 -5.04 -11.23 -2.65
N ARG A 546 -5.67 -11.14 -1.46
CA ARG A 546 -5.05 -11.60 -0.18
C ARG A 546 -4.78 -13.10 -0.11
N ILE A 547 -5.37 -13.90 -0.98
CA ILE A 547 -5.15 -15.36 -1.01
C ILE A 547 -4.91 -15.75 -2.47
N THR A 548 -3.64 -15.83 -2.87
CA THR A 548 -3.23 -16.21 -4.24
C THR A 548 -2.78 -17.67 -4.33
N HIS A 549 -2.22 -18.22 -3.26
CA HIS A 549 -1.61 -19.56 -3.22
C HIS A 549 -2.34 -20.54 -2.28
N GLY A 550 -3.63 -20.30 -2.03
CA GLY A 550 -4.44 -21.11 -1.11
C GLY A 550 -4.25 -20.77 0.38
N THR A 551 -3.10 -20.21 0.75
CA THR A 551 -2.83 -19.66 2.09
C THR A 551 -2.34 -18.21 1.96
N VAL A 552 -2.80 -17.34 2.85
CA VAL A 552 -2.38 -15.94 2.95
C VAL A 552 -0.92 -15.81 3.39
N ASP A 553 -0.20 -14.86 2.80
CA ASP A 553 1.14 -14.50 3.24
C ASP A 553 1.11 -13.64 4.51
N LEU A 554 2.24 -13.57 5.21
CA LEU A 554 2.38 -12.66 6.35
C LEU A 554 2.56 -11.22 5.88
N GLY A 555 2.05 -10.28 6.66
CA GLY A 555 2.22 -8.85 6.44
C GLY A 555 1.26 -8.26 5.41
N ALA A 556 1.59 -7.04 4.99
CA ALA A 556 0.70 -6.17 4.21
C ALA A 556 0.79 -6.36 2.68
N TYR A 557 1.70 -7.20 2.19
CA TYR A 557 1.90 -7.50 0.78
C TYR A 557 1.89 -9.02 0.57
N GLU A 558 1.43 -9.47 -0.60
CA GLU A 558 1.47 -10.88 -1.02
C GLU A 558 2.59 -11.09 -2.04
N PHE A 559 3.26 -12.23 -1.95
CA PHE A 559 4.20 -12.69 -2.96
C PHE A 559 3.48 -12.94 -4.29
N GLN A 560 4.02 -12.35 -5.36
CA GLN A 560 3.44 -12.40 -6.71
C GLN A 560 4.14 -13.39 -7.65
N GLY A 561 5.22 -14.05 -7.22
CA GLY A 561 5.89 -15.06 -8.03
C GLY A 561 5.20 -16.41 -7.94
N THR A 562 5.63 -17.35 -8.78
CA THR A 562 5.14 -18.73 -8.73
C THR A 562 5.89 -19.52 -7.67
N LEU A 563 5.16 -20.32 -6.91
CA LEU A 563 5.76 -21.18 -5.90
C LEU A 563 6.26 -22.50 -6.53
N PRO A 564 7.45 -22.98 -6.16
CA PRO A 564 7.98 -24.24 -6.67
C PRO A 564 7.10 -25.44 -6.29
N VAL A 565 7.17 -26.52 -7.08
CA VAL A 565 6.48 -27.79 -6.80
C VAL A 565 6.97 -28.34 -5.46
N THR A 566 6.02 -28.75 -4.62
CA THR A 566 6.32 -29.45 -3.37
C THR A 566 6.35 -30.96 -3.65
N LEU A 567 7.48 -31.62 -3.39
CA LEU A 567 7.59 -33.08 -3.50
C LEU A 567 7.02 -33.78 -2.27
N LYS A 568 6.18 -34.77 -2.50
CA LYS A 568 5.75 -35.74 -1.49
C LYS A 568 6.74 -36.89 -1.33
N SER A 569 7.30 -37.38 -2.44
CA SER A 569 8.36 -38.39 -2.41
C SER A 569 9.18 -38.39 -3.70
N TYR A 570 10.42 -38.86 -3.62
CA TYR A 570 11.27 -39.18 -4.76
C TYR A 570 12.13 -40.39 -4.39
N ASP A 571 11.94 -41.48 -5.12
CA ASP A 571 12.54 -42.77 -4.85
C ASP A 571 13.17 -43.33 -6.13
N VAL A 572 14.39 -43.87 -6.02
CA VAL A 572 15.09 -44.56 -7.09
C VAL A 572 15.34 -46.01 -6.68
N VAL A 573 14.60 -46.93 -7.29
CA VAL A 573 14.58 -48.33 -6.85
C VAL A 573 15.13 -49.26 -7.93
N LYS A 574 16.01 -50.17 -7.52
CA LYS A 574 16.48 -51.27 -8.36
C LYS A 574 15.35 -52.27 -8.64
N LYS A 575 15.07 -52.55 -9.91
CA LYS A 575 14.20 -53.66 -10.34
C LYS A 575 14.90 -54.50 -11.40
N GLY A 576 15.48 -55.62 -10.95
CA GLY A 576 16.30 -56.48 -11.81
C GLY A 576 17.51 -55.71 -12.39
N PRO A 577 17.71 -55.69 -13.72
CA PRO A 577 18.78 -54.92 -14.36
C PRO A 577 18.42 -53.45 -14.63
N THR A 578 17.28 -52.95 -14.15
CA THR A 578 16.78 -51.60 -14.43
C THR A 578 16.69 -50.74 -13.16
N SER A 579 16.82 -49.42 -13.33
CA SER A 579 16.54 -48.43 -12.28
C SER A 579 15.18 -47.79 -12.53
N VAL A 580 14.28 -47.83 -11.55
CA VAL A 580 12.96 -47.19 -11.65
C VAL A 580 12.94 -45.99 -10.73
N LEU A 581 12.86 -44.81 -11.33
CA LEU A 581 12.65 -43.55 -10.64
C LEU A 581 11.15 -43.30 -10.53
N LYS A 582 10.70 -42.92 -9.35
CA LYS A 582 9.30 -42.55 -9.09
C LYS A 582 9.28 -41.34 -8.18
N TRP A 583 8.50 -40.33 -8.55
CA TRP A 583 8.23 -39.20 -7.67
C TRP A 583 6.74 -38.91 -7.62
N THR A 584 6.33 -38.33 -6.50
CA THR A 584 4.98 -37.80 -6.33
C THR A 584 5.08 -36.35 -5.92
N THR A 585 4.43 -35.47 -6.66
CA THR A 585 4.21 -34.07 -6.29
C THR A 585 3.04 -34.02 -5.33
N GLU A 586 3.09 -33.14 -4.32
CA GLU A 586 1.95 -32.86 -3.44
C GLU A 586 0.99 -31.88 -4.12
N SER A 587 1.56 -30.86 -4.76
CA SER A 587 0.90 -29.92 -5.67
C SER A 587 1.90 -29.44 -6.72
N GLU A 588 1.38 -28.97 -7.85
CA GLU A 588 2.15 -28.34 -8.92
C GLU A 588 1.57 -26.97 -9.23
N GLN A 589 2.44 -25.99 -9.44
CA GLN A 589 2.03 -24.69 -9.91
C GLN A 589 3.07 -24.20 -10.92
N ASN A 590 2.58 -23.72 -12.07
CA ASN A 590 3.39 -23.26 -13.19
C ASN A 590 4.45 -24.26 -13.72
N ASN A 591 4.33 -25.54 -13.37
CA ASN A 591 5.30 -26.57 -13.72
C ASN A 591 5.25 -26.90 -15.21
N GLN A 592 6.32 -26.60 -15.94
CA GLN A 592 6.41 -26.97 -17.36
C GLN A 592 6.85 -28.43 -17.50
N LYS A 593 7.89 -28.84 -16.78
CA LYS A 593 8.54 -30.14 -16.95
C LYS A 593 9.46 -30.52 -15.80
N PHE A 594 9.74 -31.81 -15.71
CA PHE A 594 10.80 -32.38 -14.93
C PHE A 594 11.93 -32.87 -15.83
N VAL A 595 13.17 -32.62 -15.42
CA VAL A 595 14.37 -33.17 -16.03
C VAL A 595 15.02 -34.12 -15.03
N VAL A 596 15.22 -35.35 -15.48
CA VAL A 596 16.00 -36.38 -14.81
C VAL A 596 17.41 -36.36 -15.39
N GLU A 597 18.40 -36.26 -14.52
CA GLU A 597 19.81 -36.32 -14.86
C GLU A 597 20.46 -37.52 -14.17
N ARG A 598 21.46 -38.14 -14.82
CA ARG A 598 22.17 -39.32 -14.33
C ARG A 598 23.68 -39.06 -14.23
N ALA A 599 24.32 -39.63 -13.22
CA ALA A 599 25.77 -39.58 -13.03
C ALA A 599 26.33 -40.88 -12.46
N SER A 600 27.61 -41.18 -12.76
CA SER A 600 28.40 -42.23 -12.09
C SER A 600 29.13 -41.71 -10.83
N SER A 601 29.07 -40.41 -10.58
CA SER A 601 29.62 -39.72 -9.40
C SER A 601 28.59 -38.70 -8.93
N ALA A 602 28.59 -38.31 -7.65
CA ALA A 602 27.65 -37.30 -7.15
C ALA A 602 27.92 -35.86 -7.67
N LYS A 603 28.81 -35.68 -8.66
CA LYS A 603 29.26 -34.36 -9.16
C LYS A 603 28.90 -34.11 -10.63
N ASP A 604 29.02 -35.12 -11.49
CA ASP A 604 28.97 -34.95 -12.95
C ASP A 604 27.65 -35.47 -13.54
N PHE A 605 26.56 -34.74 -13.28
CA PHE A 605 25.23 -35.06 -13.81
C PHE A 605 25.11 -34.72 -15.30
N THR A 606 24.54 -35.66 -16.04
CA THR A 606 24.25 -35.52 -17.47
C THR A 606 22.77 -35.75 -17.72
N PHE A 607 22.20 -35.04 -18.69
CA PHE A 607 20.80 -35.20 -19.07
C PHE A 607 20.48 -36.68 -19.38
N PHE A 608 19.41 -37.20 -18.78
CA PHE A 608 18.92 -38.55 -19.05
C PHE A 608 17.54 -38.53 -19.69
N LYS A 609 16.57 -37.82 -19.10
CA LYS A 609 15.19 -37.79 -19.61
C LYS A 609 14.44 -36.54 -19.19
N GLU A 610 13.54 -36.09 -20.05
CA GLU A 610 12.54 -35.05 -19.76
C GLU A 610 11.15 -35.69 -19.61
N VAL A 611 10.34 -35.16 -18.69
CA VAL A 611 8.94 -35.54 -18.46
C VAL A 611 8.10 -34.26 -18.37
N VAL A 612 7.07 -34.16 -19.20
CA VAL A 612 6.16 -32.99 -19.18
C VAL A 612 5.40 -32.93 -17.86
N GLY A 613 5.38 -31.76 -17.23
CA GLY A 613 4.64 -31.48 -16.00
C GLY A 613 3.17 -31.17 -16.27
N ALA A 614 2.33 -31.14 -15.24
CA ALA A 614 0.90 -30.90 -15.40
C ALA A 614 0.53 -29.42 -15.61
N GLY A 615 1.48 -28.49 -15.49
CA GLY A 615 1.19 -27.07 -15.37
C GLY A 615 0.78 -26.71 -13.95
N ASP A 616 -0.50 -26.86 -13.65
CA ASP A 616 -1.09 -26.54 -12.35
C ASP A 616 -1.91 -27.73 -11.84
N SER A 617 -1.65 -28.17 -10.61
CA SER A 617 -2.37 -29.24 -9.94
C SER A 617 -2.42 -29.00 -8.43
N SER A 618 -3.62 -28.98 -7.85
CA SER A 618 -3.82 -28.97 -6.40
C SER A 618 -3.96 -30.37 -5.79
N SER A 619 -3.88 -31.42 -6.62
CA SER A 619 -3.92 -32.82 -6.19
C SER A 619 -2.58 -33.51 -6.43
N PRO A 620 -2.19 -34.48 -5.58
CA PRO A 620 -0.93 -35.20 -5.78
C PRO A 620 -0.88 -35.94 -7.12
N LEU A 621 0.22 -35.77 -7.86
CA LEU A 621 0.47 -36.46 -9.12
C LEU A 621 1.72 -37.32 -9.04
N THR A 622 1.67 -38.51 -9.61
CA THR A 622 2.76 -39.48 -9.60
C THR A 622 3.34 -39.68 -10.98
N TYR A 623 4.65 -39.58 -11.08
CA TYR A 623 5.42 -39.77 -12.30
C TYR A 623 6.41 -40.92 -12.13
N SER A 624 6.83 -41.52 -13.23
CA SER A 624 7.88 -42.53 -13.21
C SER A 624 8.68 -42.56 -14.50
N VAL A 625 9.98 -42.82 -14.36
CA VAL A 625 10.91 -43.05 -15.46
C VAL A 625 11.72 -44.31 -15.16
N THR A 626 11.97 -45.13 -16.17
CA THR A 626 12.82 -46.31 -16.06
C THR A 626 14.11 -46.13 -16.86
N ASP A 627 15.26 -46.32 -16.23
CA ASP A 627 16.55 -46.53 -16.89
C ASP A 627 16.77 -48.02 -17.11
N TYR A 628 16.74 -48.42 -18.38
CA TYR A 628 16.97 -49.80 -18.82
C TYR A 628 18.45 -50.16 -18.98
N THR A 629 19.33 -49.16 -18.88
CA THR A 629 20.78 -49.30 -19.10
C THR A 629 21.58 -48.57 -18.01
N PRO A 630 21.35 -48.89 -16.73
CA PRO A 630 22.12 -48.31 -15.64
C PRO A 630 23.60 -48.71 -15.77
N LEU A 631 24.49 -47.83 -15.34
CA LEU A 631 25.93 -48.06 -15.34
C LEU A 631 26.29 -49.13 -14.31
N ALA A 632 27.42 -49.82 -14.51
CA ALA A 632 27.98 -50.68 -13.47
C ALA A 632 28.45 -49.82 -12.28
N GLY A 633 28.17 -50.27 -11.05
CA GLY A 633 28.41 -49.50 -9.83
C GLY A 633 27.26 -48.57 -9.46
N VAL A 634 27.56 -47.51 -8.72
CA VAL A 634 26.56 -46.56 -8.20
C VAL A 634 26.11 -45.61 -9.30
N ASN A 635 24.79 -45.50 -9.48
CA ASN A 635 24.14 -44.53 -10.37
C ASN A 635 23.40 -43.51 -9.51
N TYR A 636 23.75 -42.24 -9.64
CA TYR A 636 23.05 -41.12 -9.02
C TYR A 636 22.04 -40.55 -10.00
N TYR A 637 20.84 -40.24 -9.53
CA TYR A 637 19.79 -39.59 -10.31
C TYR A 637 19.30 -38.34 -9.62
N ARG A 638 19.32 -37.22 -10.35
CA ARG A 638 18.85 -35.91 -9.89
C ARG A 638 17.55 -35.57 -10.61
N LEU A 639 16.57 -35.11 -9.84
CA LEU A 639 15.30 -34.60 -10.35
C LEU A 639 15.28 -33.08 -10.22
N THR A 640 15.07 -32.40 -11.36
CA THR A 640 15.01 -30.94 -11.46
C THR A 640 13.68 -30.53 -12.09
N GLN A 641 12.96 -29.61 -11.46
CA GLN A 641 11.78 -28.95 -12.02
C GLN A 641 12.18 -27.77 -12.88
N PHE A 642 11.44 -27.52 -13.97
CA PHE A 642 11.47 -26.28 -14.74
C PHE A 642 10.06 -25.73 -14.88
N ASP A 643 9.90 -24.45 -14.61
CA ASP A 643 8.63 -23.73 -14.68
C ASP A 643 8.44 -23.03 -16.02
N LYS A 644 7.19 -22.66 -16.34
CA LYS A 644 6.88 -22.00 -17.63
C LYS A 644 7.53 -20.63 -17.76
N ASP A 645 7.95 -20.01 -16.65
CA ASP A 645 8.69 -18.75 -16.63
C ASP A 645 10.21 -18.91 -16.83
N GLY A 646 10.69 -20.16 -16.93
CA GLY A 646 12.10 -20.49 -17.16
C GLY A 646 12.92 -20.69 -15.89
N THR A 647 12.34 -20.54 -14.69
CA THR A 647 13.02 -20.87 -13.43
C THR A 647 13.16 -22.38 -13.25
N SER A 648 14.14 -22.82 -12.45
CA SER A 648 14.40 -24.24 -12.21
C SER A 648 14.83 -24.53 -10.78
N LYS A 649 14.41 -25.68 -10.22
CA LYS A 649 14.73 -26.09 -8.85
C LYS A 649 15.09 -27.58 -8.79
N ILE A 650 16.19 -27.91 -8.13
CA ILE A 650 16.53 -29.30 -7.82
C ILE A 650 15.60 -29.77 -6.70
N LEU A 651 14.82 -30.82 -6.98
CA LEU A 651 13.84 -31.34 -6.04
C LEU A 651 14.39 -32.51 -5.20
N GLY A 652 15.32 -33.30 -5.75
CA GLY A 652 15.94 -34.40 -5.01
C GLY A 652 17.05 -35.13 -5.77
N VAL A 653 17.89 -35.85 -5.03
CA VAL A 653 18.93 -36.74 -5.55
C VAL A 653 18.85 -38.06 -4.79
N ASP A 654 18.85 -39.18 -5.52
CA ASP A 654 18.87 -40.52 -4.93
C ASP A 654 19.76 -41.44 -5.79
N ALA A 655 20.19 -42.58 -5.24
CA ALA A 655 21.18 -43.43 -5.86
C ALA A 655 20.88 -44.93 -5.69
N VAL A 656 21.30 -45.70 -6.69
CA VAL A 656 21.16 -47.16 -6.71
C VAL A 656 22.41 -47.80 -7.31
N SER A 657 22.84 -48.94 -6.75
CA SER A 657 24.03 -49.66 -7.23
C SER A 657 23.67 -50.91 -8.04
N PHE A 658 24.39 -51.12 -9.15
CA PHE A 658 24.29 -52.31 -9.97
C PHE A 658 25.62 -53.07 -10.04
N ASP A 659 25.60 -54.29 -9.52
CA ASP A 659 26.66 -55.28 -9.75
C ASP A 659 26.50 -55.92 -11.13
N LEU A 660 26.72 -55.12 -12.18
CA LEU A 660 26.81 -55.65 -13.54
C LEU A 660 28.23 -56.20 -13.71
N ASN A 661 28.37 -57.52 -13.73
CA ASN A 661 29.61 -58.18 -14.10
C ASN A 661 29.95 -57.85 -15.55
N VAL A 662 30.70 -56.77 -15.77
CA VAL A 662 31.35 -56.50 -17.05
C VAL A 662 32.68 -57.24 -17.04
N GLU A 663 32.65 -58.56 -17.22
CA GLU A 663 33.87 -59.28 -17.59
C GLU A 663 34.36 -58.69 -18.93
N LYS A 664 35.67 -58.53 -19.15
CA LYS A 664 36.26 -57.94 -20.38
C LYS A 664 36.90 -59.04 -21.24
N THR A 665 36.89 -58.86 -22.57
CA THR A 665 37.63 -59.72 -23.51
C THR A 665 39.12 -59.71 -23.18
N ALA A 666 39.74 -60.87 -23.00
CA ALA A 666 41.15 -60.99 -22.61
C ALA A 666 42.00 -61.42 -23.82
N VAL A 667 43.10 -60.69 -24.07
CA VAL A 667 44.10 -61.00 -25.09
C VAL A 667 45.43 -61.27 -24.39
N TYR A 668 45.92 -62.50 -24.43
CA TYR A 668 47.11 -62.90 -23.69
C TYR A 668 47.90 -64.04 -24.38
N PRO A 669 49.23 -64.09 -24.21
CA PRO A 669 50.05 -63.08 -23.56
C PRO A 669 50.19 -61.82 -24.41
N ASN A 670 50.22 -60.65 -23.77
CA ASN A 670 50.58 -59.38 -24.41
C ASN A 670 51.57 -58.68 -23.47
N PRO A 671 52.88 -58.61 -23.79
CA PRO A 671 53.47 -58.81 -25.13
C PRO A 671 53.49 -60.28 -25.61
N ALA A 672 53.35 -60.46 -26.93
CA ALA A 672 53.26 -61.75 -27.60
C ALA A 672 54.54 -62.10 -28.36
N ARG A 673 54.97 -63.37 -28.32
CA ARG A 673 56.14 -63.85 -29.10
C ARG A 673 55.73 -64.57 -30.38
N SER A 674 55.07 -65.72 -30.23
CA SER A 674 54.71 -66.60 -31.35
C SER A 674 53.21 -66.69 -31.59
N TYR A 675 52.38 -66.35 -30.58
CA TYR A 675 50.92 -66.36 -30.68
C TYR A 675 50.27 -65.50 -29.59
N VAL A 676 48.98 -65.21 -29.76
CA VAL A 676 48.08 -64.80 -28.66
C VAL A 676 46.84 -65.67 -28.60
N LYS A 677 46.27 -65.81 -27.40
CA LYS A 677 44.93 -66.32 -27.18
C LYS A 677 43.99 -65.14 -26.96
N VAL A 678 42.86 -65.15 -27.65
CA VAL A 678 41.76 -64.21 -27.45
C VAL A 678 40.60 -64.98 -26.85
N LYS A 679 40.28 -64.67 -25.60
CA LYS A 679 39.16 -65.28 -24.88
C LYS A 679 38.00 -64.29 -24.84
N SER A 680 36.88 -64.67 -25.45
CA SER A 680 35.60 -63.96 -25.32
C SER A 680 34.99 -64.26 -23.94
N ASN A 681 34.26 -63.29 -23.42
CA ASN A 681 33.71 -63.22 -22.05
C ASN A 681 32.18 -63.48 -22.00
N SER A 682 31.56 -63.77 -23.13
CA SER A 682 30.13 -64.10 -23.24
C SER A 682 29.99 -65.27 -24.21
N GLN A 683 28.80 -65.88 -24.28
CA GLN A 683 28.44 -66.92 -25.25
C GLN A 683 28.57 -66.51 -26.74
N GLU A 684 29.19 -65.35 -27.00
CA GLU A 684 29.49 -64.79 -28.31
C GLU A 684 30.75 -65.42 -28.90
N SER A 685 30.56 -66.04 -30.06
CA SER A 685 31.67 -66.61 -30.82
C SER A 685 32.47 -65.50 -31.52
N ILE A 686 33.79 -65.59 -31.43
CA ILE A 686 34.70 -64.74 -32.20
C ILE A 686 34.55 -65.14 -33.67
N VAL A 687 34.15 -64.20 -34.53
CA VAL A 687 33.94 -64.40 -35.96
C VAL A 687 35.22 -64.15 -36.74
N SER A 688 35.96 -63.10 -36.39
CA SER A 688 37.24 -62.79 -37.03
C SER A 688 38.17 -61.99 -36.12
N LEU A 689 39.47 -62.23 -36.27
CA LEU A 689 40.55 -61.42 -35.71
C LEU A 689 41.32 -60.73 -36.85
N ASN A 690 41.45 -59.41 -36.79
CA ASN A 690 42.22 -58.64 -37.76
C ASN A 690 43.36 -57.91 -37.04
N LEU A 691 44.60 -58.21 -37.41
CA LEU A 691 45.78 -57.52 -36.92
C LEU A 691 46.14 -56.39 -37.88
N ILE A 692 46.22 -55.17 -37.38
CA ILE A 692 46.44 -53.96 -38.19
C ILE A 692 47.68 -53.23 -37.65
N SER A 693 48.56 -52.77 -38.54
CA SER A 693 49.68 -51.89 -38.16
C SER A 693 49.18 -50.52 -37.69
N LEU A 694 50.03 -49.76 -37.00
CA LEU A 694 49.71 -48.37 -36.62
C LEU A 694 49.52 -47.43 -37.83
N THR A 695 49.98 -47.83 -39.02
CA THR A 695 49.74 -47.12 -40.29
C THR A 695 48.42 -47.50 -40.97
N GLY A 696 47.60 -48.36 -40.33
CA GLY A 696 46.30 -48.77 -40.85
C GLY A 696 46.34 -49.93 -41.85
N LYS A 697 47.51 -50.52 -42.13
CA LYS A 697 47.63 -51.68 -43.02
C LYS A 697 47.16 -52.94 -42.30
N ASN A 698 46.20 -53.68 -42.87
CA ASN A 698 45.83 -55.00 -42.39
C ASN A 698 46.99 -55.97 -42.65
N ILE A 699 47.50 -56.58 -41.57
CA ILE A 699 48.67 -57.47 -41.56
C ILE A 699 48.24 -58.93 -41.63
N LEU A 700 47.16 -59.27 -40.91
CA LEU A 700 46.66 -60.63 -40.82
C LEU A 700 45.16 -60.62 -40.55
N THR A 701 44.41 -61.50 -41.21
CA THR A 701 42.99 -61.74 -40.96
C THR A 701 42.75 -63.22 -40.77
N ASN A 702 42.21 -63.60 -39.61
CA ASN A 702 41.80 -64.98 -39.32
C ASN A 702 40.28 -65.01 -39.08
N ASN A 703 39.58 -65.79 -39.89
CA ASN A 703 38.14 -66.03 -39.74
C ASN A 703 37.91 -67.37 -39.04
N TYR A 704 36.92 -67.43 -38.16
CA TYR A 704 36.56 -68.63 -37.42
C TYR A 704 35.10 -69.00 -37.71
N ALA A 705 34.79 -70.30 -37.75
CA ALA A 705 33.41 -70.76 -37.85
C ALA A 705 32.63 -70.32 -36.61
N GLN A 706 31.37 -69.90 -36.79
CA GLN A 706 30.51 -69.30 -35.75
C GLN A 706 30.28 -70.14 -34.48
N SER A 707 30.75 -71.39 -34.42
CA SER A 707 30.63 -72.30 -33.26
C SER A 707 31.92 -72.51 -32.47
N ALA A 708 33.04 -71.92 -32.88
CA ALA A 708 34.37 -72.27 -32.37
C ALA A 708 34.95 -71.21 -31.41
N ALA A 709 34.29 -70.86 -30.29
CA ALA A 709 34.97 -70.06 -29.26
C ALA A 709 34.22 -69.95 -27.91
N TYR A 710 34.35 -70.96 -27.04
CA TYR A 710 34.28 -70.75 -25.58
C TYR A 710 35.66 -70.86 -24.92
N GLU A 711 36.53 -71.70 -25.48
CA GLU A 711 37.86 -71.99 -24.92
C GLU A 711 38.94 -70.96 -25.30
N GLY A 712 38.56 -69.93 -26.07
CA GLY A 712 39.46 -68.91 -26.62
C GLY A 712 40.15 -69.37 -27.91
N VAL A 713 40.31 -68.43 -28.86
CA VAL A 713 40.94 -68.72 -30.15
C VAL A 713 42.40 -68.31 -30.13
N LYS A 714 43.23 -69.10 -30.80
CA LYS A 714 44.66 -68.81 -30.98
C LYS A 714 44.87 -68.05 -32.29
N LEU A 715 45.59 -66.94 -32.23
CA LEU A 715 46.11 -66.20 -33.38
C LEU A 715 47.62 -66.40 -33.44
N GLU A 716 48.11 -67.03 -34.51
CA GLU A 716 49.53 -67.26 -34.73
C GLU A 716 50.21 -65.97 -35.22
N LEU A 717 51.39 -65.68 -34.67
CA LEU A 717 52.15 -64.47 -34.92
C LEU A 717 53.61 -64.77 -35.28
N ALA A 718 53.93 -66.03 -35.61
CA ALA A 718 55.29 -66.51 -35.87
C ALA A 718 56.03 -65.66 -36.91
N ASP A 719 55.34 -65.23 -37.96
CA ASP A 719 55.90 -64.48 -39.09
C ASP A 719 55.65 -62.97 -39.02
N ILE A 720 55.10 -62.49 -37.90
CA ILE A 720 54.81 -61.07 -37.70
C ILE A 720 56.03 -60.38 -37.06
N PRO A 721 56.57 -59.30 -37.67
CA PRO A 721 57.71 -58.56 -37.12
C PRO A 721 57.45 -57.97 -35.73
N THR A 722 58.51 -57.79 -34.94
CA THR A 722 58.46 -57.05 -33.68
C THR A 722 57.86 -55.65 -33.90
N GLY A 723 56.86 -55.28 -33.11
CA GLY A 723 56.17 -54.00 -33.25
C GLY A 723 54.85 -53.94 -32.50
N THR A 724 54.25 -52.74 -32.47
CA THR A 724 52.92 -52.50 -31.90
C THR A 724 51.86 -52.56 -33.00
N TYR A 725 50.79 -53.30 -32.73
CA TYR A 725 49.67 -53.53 -33.64
C TYR A 725 48.34 -53.26 -32.92
N ILE A 726 47.28 -53.04 -33.70
CA ILE A 726 45.90 -53.01 -33.20
C ILE A 726 45.21 -54.30 -33.63
N LEU A 727 44.77 -55.09 -32.66
CA LEU A 727 43.95 -56.27 -32.86
C LEU A 727 42.47 -55.89 -32.82
N TRP A 728 41.77 -56.05 -33.92
CA TRP A 728 40.32 -55.90 -34.02
C TRP A 728 39.64 -57.26 -33.86
N ILE A 729 38.72 -57.35 -32.91
CA ILE A 729 38.02 -58.56 -32.51
C ILE A 729 36.56 -58.40 -32.91
N ASN A 730 36.13 -59.15 -33.92
CA ASN A 730 34.75 -59.15 -34.38
C ASN A 730 33.99 -60.34 -33.78
N LYS A 731 32.86 -60.06 -33.14
CA LYS A 731 31.95 -61.04 -32.52
C LYS A 731 30.61 -61.19 -33.25
N GLY A 732 30.52 -60.73 -34.51
CA GLY A 732 29.29 -60.79 -35.32
C GLY A 732 28.27 -59.68 -35.06
N LYS A 733 28.66 -58.61 -34.35
CA LYS A 733 27.85 -57.42 -34.06
C LYS A 733 28.47 -56.17 -34.73
N PRO A 734 27.73 -55.04 -34.88
CA PRO A 734 28.18 -53.87 -35.63
C PRO A 734 29.46 -53.19 -35.10
N ASN A 735 29.82 -53.42 -33.83
CA ASN A 735 30.98 -52.80 -33.19
C ASN A 735 32.06 -53.85 -32.90
N ALA A 736 33.19 -53.79 -33.61
CA ALA A 736 34.38 -54.60 -33.30
C ALA A 736 35.14 -54.01 -32.10
N GLU A 737 35.54 -54.86 -31.16
CA GLU A 737 36.41 -54.46 -30.04
C GLU A 737 37.85 -54.29 -30.51
N LYS A 738 38.62 -53.37 -29.93
CA LYS A 738 40.02 -53.10 -30.29
C LYS A 738 40.92 -53.28 -29.08
N GLN A 739 42.05 -53.97 -29.28
CA GLN A 739 43.09 -54.17 -28.27
C GLN A 739 44.46 -53.88 -28.86
N THR A 740 45.31 -53.16 -28.14
CA THR A 740 46.70 -52.95 -28.56
C THR A 740 47.49 -54.22 -28.29
N LEU A 741 48.23 -54.71 -29.29
CA LEU A 741 49.04 -55.92 -29.20
C LEU A 741 50.51 -55.59 -29.47
N LEU A 742 51.40 -55.88 -28.53
CA LEU A 742 52.83 -55.77 -28.71
C LEU A 742 53.42 -57.14 -29.11
N VAL A 743 54.04 -57.24 -30.28
CA VAL A 743 54.77 -58.44 -30.71
C VAL A 743 56.26 -58.22 -30.46
N VAL A 744 56.91 -59.16 -29.79
CA VAL A 744 58.35 -59.13 -29.46
C VAL A 744 58.96 -60.47 -29.84
N LYS A 745 59.90 -60.49 -30.79
CA LYS A 745 60.67 -61.69 -31.15
C LYS A 745 61.85 -61.89 -30.20
#